data_AF-A0A507C2Q9-F1
#
_entry.id   AF-A0A507C2Q9-F1
#
_cell.length_a   1.000
_cell.length_b   1.000
_cell.length_c   1.000
_cell.angle_alpha   90.00
_cell.angle_beta   90.00
_cell.angle_gamma   90.00
#
_symmetry.space_group_name_H-M   'P 1'
#
loop_
_entity.id
_entity.type
_entity.pdbx_description
1 polymer ?
#
loop_
_entity_poly.entity_id
_entity_poly.type
_entity_poly.pdbx_seq_one_letter_code
_entity_poly.pdbx_strand_id
1 'polypeptide(L)'
;MIRISFLLIIVALCVVNAIVLLDHPIADQAPPSLPQVNSSTPHCLGCDASTAKALYGRDLERRSGHIEPTPDTSYDVNGRGTVRVLVPRDRYEAPNSATLLRTQQAWAQASGLSIQWVPMASGTTYQDYLTVVLEMCNQTVASFTRSSSVQTSDYAPIDLVWIDAASGGILSDCLIDMWGWDSTLGGGHNSVILNGGVVPAVNNRTKRLVSLPAEADFGLMYYNLDILNRYGFSEPPKDLAEFETQLTTIIQAEHSLENYGLCGITSEYSATEGLTVNAIEWIRLGGGSILSSSLNNVTVATTASAQILVRVASWVTSNLIDPRDLSSTSDADAVNRFLDGKAVFLRSWTGVIRSLRASSSFNWGVMPMIPLENSGGVNPSVVGGWWLGVSRAAANPAAAIRVVKYLTSLGYQRMNTINGGANWMIPTYPSLMNGKICGRWTFVSMIDPQFLSSPNITSTIPSDVSVVNTIGSDVANLVQNVNITLRPALATSNLYAALSYQVSTTVNSVLLGQIWVVDALGTLDTSLRVLLGQSLLNAPNITNIDSSLNNGTTTGRGHASPSWLKTQLGGLLLVVALTCAGAALYKRKMMLQRKRKSDGFTELKEETEGPKNVEVAGIVEMVNVERTQKQTLV
;
A
#
# COMPACT_ATOMS: atom_id res chain seq x y z
N MET A 1 26.08 -6.18 -28.28
CA MET A 1 27.38 -6.82 -27.98
C MET A 1 28.56 -5.83 -27.96
N ILE A 2 28.63 -4.83 -28.84
CA ILE A 2 29.77 -3.87 -28.90
C ILE A 2 29.86 -2.93 -27.67
N ARG A 3 28.74 -2.61 -27.00
CA ARG A 3 28.75 -1.74 -25.80
C ARG A 3 29.18 -2.45 -24.50
N ILE A 4 29.04 -3.77 -24.40
CA ILE A 4 29.52 -4.55 -23.24
C ILE A 4 31.05 -4.65 -23.26
N SER A 5 31.65 -4.72 -24.45
CA SER A 5 33.10 -4.71 -24.65
C SER A 5 33.74 -3.39 -24.21
N PHE A 6 33.06 -2.25 -24.38
CA PHE A 6 33.56 -0.94 -23.94
C PHE A 6 33.54 -0.78 -22.41
N LEU A 7 32.49 -1.26 -21.75
CA LEU A 7 32.38 -1.21 -20.28
C LEU A 7 33.44 -2.10 -19.60
N LEU A 8 33.71 -3.27 -20.17
CA LEU A 8 34.75 -4.20 -19.67
C LEU A 8 36.17 -3.63 -19.82
N ILE A 9 36.43 -2.85 -20.86
CA ILE A 9 37.73 -2.17 -21.05
C ILE A 9 37.91 -1.04 -20.02
N ILE A 10 36.85 -0.29 -19.71
CA ILE A 10 36.89 0.78 -18.69
C ILE A 10 37.12 0.20 -17.30
N VAL A 11 36.44 -0.90 -16.94
CA VAL A 11 36.64 -1.57 -15.65
C VAL A 11 38.06 -2.16 -15.54
N ALA A 12 38.59 -2.73 -16.62
CA ALA A 12 39.97 -3.21 -16.66
C ALA A 12 41.01 -2.08 -16.49
N LEU A 13 40.77 -0.91 -17.08
CA LEU A 13 41.62 0.28 -16.92
C LEU A 13 41.57 0.86 -15.49
N CYS A 14 40.40 0.86 -14.85
CA CYS A 14 40.25 1.30 -13.46
C CYS A 14 40.96 0.37 -12.45
N VAL A 15 40.93 -0.95 -12.68
CA VAL A 15 41.61 -1.93 -11.82
C VAL A 15 43.14 -1.84 -11.97
N VAL A 16 43.65 -1.56 -13.17
CA VAL A 16 45.09 -1.35 -13.40
C VAL A 16 45.59 -0.08 -12.72
N ASN A 17 44.82 1.01 -12.71
CA ASN A 17 45.18 2.24 -12.00
C ASN A 17 45.14 2.09 -10.46
N ALA A 18 44.23 1.28 -9.92
CA ALA A 18 44.16 1.04 -8.47
C ALA A 18 45.34 0.23 -7.93
N ILE A 19 45.97 -0.61 -8.77
CA ILE A 19 47.12 -1.45 -8.38
C ILE A 19 48.44 -0.66 -8.39
N VAL A 20 48.51 0.47 -9.12
CA VAL A 20 49.72 1.33 -9.19
C VAL A 20 49.83 2.32 -8.03
N LEU A 21 48.74 2.56 -7.28
CA LEU A 21 48.70 3.56 -6.19
C LEU A 21 48.93 2.99 -4.78
N LEU A 22 49.25 1.70 -4.63
CA LEU A 22 49.49 1.06 -3.34
C LEU A 22 50.99 0.77 -3.12
N ASP A 23 51.79 1.83 -3.06
CA ASP A 23 53.22 1.74 -2.70
C ASP A 23 53.62 2.93 -1.79
N HIS A 24 52.96 3.07 -0.63
CA HIS A 24 53.46 3.87 0.49
C HIS A 24 53.07 3.24 1.84
N PRO A 25 53.97 3.19 2.84
CA PRO A 25 53.68 2.60 4.15
C PRO A 25 52.96 3.62 5.05
N ILE A 26 51.82 3.23 5.60
CA ILE A 26 51.11 3.99 6.64
C ILE A 26 51.15 3.19 7.95
N ALA A 27 51.53 3.90 9.01
CA ALA A 27 51.84 3.43 10.35
C ALA A 27 50.62 2.91 11.14
N ASP A 28 50.95 2.04 12.10
CA ASP A 28 50.09 1.47 13.14
C ASP A 28 49.20 2.48 13.86
N GLN A 29 47.88 2.27 13.82
CA GLN A 29 46.99 2.49 14.96
C GLN A 29 45.91 1.40 15.01
N ALA A 30 45.90 0.65 16.12
CA ALA A 30 44.95 -0.43 16.38
C ALA A 30 43.54 0.12 16.69
N PRO A 31 42.47 -0.41 16.08
CA PRO A 31 41.10 -0.15 16.50
C PRO A 31 40.71 -1.02 17.71
N PRO A 32 39.79 -0.56 18.59
CA PRO A 32 39.38 -1.29 19.77
C PRO A 32 38.64 -2.59 19.41
N SER A 33 38.93 -3.64 20.18
CA SER A 33 38.44 -5.00 20.05
C SER A 33 36.91 -5.10 20.08
N LEU A 34 36.33 -5.65 19.02
CA LEU A 34 34.96 -6.16 18.99
C LEU A 34 34.91 -7.52 19.74
N PRO A 35 33.89 -7.76 20.59
CA PRO A 35 33.77 -9.05 21.29
C PRO A 35 33.44 -10.17 20.30
N GLN A 36 34.19 -11.27 20.42
CA GLN A 36 34.03 -12.50 19.67
C GLN A 36 32.65 -13.11 19.95
N VAL A 37 31.80 -13.22 18.92
CA VAL A 37 30.55 -13.98 18.97
C VAL A 37 30.88 -15.43 18.62
N ASN A 38 30.86 -16.29 19.64
CA ASN A 38 30.97 -17.73 19.49
C ASN A 38 29.82 -18.28 18.62
N SER A 39 30.18 -19.17 17.70
CA SER A 39 29.27 -19.99 16.93
C SER A 39 28.54 -21.00 17.83
N SER A 40 27.32 -20.66 18.25
CA SER A 40 26.32 -21.64 18.64
C SER A 40 24.93 -21.12 18.24
N THR A 41 24.16 -22.01 17.62
CA THR A 41 22.75 -21.91 17.25
C THR A 41 21.91 -21.01 18.17
N PRO A 42 21.11 -20.06 17.65
CA PRO A 42 20.18 -19.33 18.50
C PRO A 42 18.97 -20.21 18.81
N HIS A 43 18.99 -20.78 20.01
CA HIS A 43 17.78 -21.19 20.71
C HIS A 43 16.84 -19.98 20.84
N CYS A 44 15.55 -20.23 20.60
CA CYS A 44 14.47 -19.28 20.82
C CYS A 44 14.55 -18.68 22.23
N LEU A 45 14.92 -17.40 22.33
CA LEU A 45 14.70 -16.63 23.56
C LEU A 45 13.19 -16.36 23.66
N GLY A 46 12.61 -16.89 24.74
CA GLY A 46 11.17 -16.96 24.96
C GLY A 46 10.48 -15.61 24.85
N CYS A 47 9.51 -15.55 23.93
CA CYS A 47 8.34 -14.72 24.15
C CYS A 47 7.57 -15.33 25.33
N ASP A 48 7.73 -14.77 26.51
CA ASP A 48 6.91 -15.11 27.65
C ASP A 48 5.44 -14.75 27.34
N ALA A 49 4.63 -15.78 27.11
CA ALA A 49 3.20 -15.67 26.86
C ALA A 49 2.46 -14.95 28.01
N SER A 50 3.04 -14.89 29.21
CA SER A 50 2.47 -14.14 30.34
C SER A 50 2.58 -12.63 30.16
N THR A 51 3.66 -12.14 29.53
CA THR A 51 3.88 -10.72 29.26
C THR A 51 3.00 -10.22 28.11
N ALA A 52 2.81 -11.03 27.05
CA ALA A 52 1.86 -10.73 25.97
C ALA A 52 0.40 -10.74 26.45
N LYS A 53 0.03 -11.68 27.33
CA LYS A 53 -1.30 -11.73 27.96
C LYS A 53 -1.55 -10.55 28.92
N ALA A 54 -0.52 -10.06 29.61
CA ALA A 54 -0.62 -8.90 30.49
C ALA A 54 -0.72 -7.55 29.74
N LEU A 55 -0.17 -7.46 28.53
CA LEU A 55 -0.22 -6.27 27.67
C LEU A 55 -1.44 -6.24 26.73
N TYR A 56 -1.90 -7.39 26.22
CA TYR A 56 -2.93 -7.47 25.17
C TYR A 56 -4.16 -8.30 25.55
N GLY A 57 -4.10 -9.14 26.59
CA GLY A 57 -5.22 -9.97 27.05
C GLY A 57 -6.24 -9.25 27.95
N ARG A 58 -5.99 -8.00 28.34
CA ARG A 58 -6.86 -7.22 29.24
C ARG A 58 -8.06 -6.55 28.57
N ASP A 59 -8.10 -6.43 27.24
CA ASP A 59 -9.12 -5.60 26.58
C ASP A 59 -10.49 -6.27 26.45
N LEU A 60 -10.58 -7.60 26.41
CA LEU A 60 -11.88 -8.30 26.44
C LEU A 60 -12.53 -8.25 27.84
N GLU A 61 -11.74 -8.28 28.92
CA GLU A 61 -12.24 -8.19 30.30
C GLU A 61 -12.55 -6.74 30.72
N ARG A 62 -11.80 -5.74 30.22
CA ARG A 62 -11.99 -4.31 30.51
C ARG A 62 -13.34 -3.75 30.06
N ARG A 63 -14.03 -4.46 29.15
CA ARG A 63 -15.39 -4.17 28.70
C ARG A 63 -16.46 -4.26 29.80
N SER A 64 -16.18 -4.91 30.94
CA SER A 64 -17.15 -5.18 32.01
C SER A 64 -17.35 -4.05 33.03
N GLY A 65 -16.51 -3.01 33.03
CA GLY A 65 -16.48 -1.99 34.11
C GLY A 65 -17.05 -0.61 33.77
N HIS A 66 -17.47 -0.34 32.52
CA HIS A 66 -17.88 1.00 32.09
C HIS A 66 -19.39 1.03 31.81
N ILE A 67 -20.11 1.94 32.46
CA ILE A 67 -21.55 2.13 32.27
C ILE A 67 -21.78 2.81 30.93
N GLU A 68 -22.27 2.07 29.94
CA GLU A 68 -22.75 2.66 28.67
C GLU A 68 -23.83 3.70 28.96
N PRO A 69 -23.80 4.88 28.30
CA PRO A 69 -24.87 5.86 28.42
C PRO A 69 -26.19 5.18 28.05
N THR A 70 -27.03 4.91 29.05
CA THR A 70 -28.35 4.34 28.79
C THR A 70 -29.20 5.37 28.05
N PRO A 71 -30.08 4.94 27.14
CA PRO A 71 -31.06 5.83 26.52
C PRO A 71 -31.80 6.56 27.65
N ASP A 72 -31.55 7.85 27.77
CA ASP A 72 -32.26 8.66 28.76
C ASP A 72 -33.68 8.87 28.23
N THR A 73 -34.60 8.03 28.69
CA THR A 73 -36.03 8.10 28.35
C THR A 73 -36.69 9.41 28.80
N SER A 74 -36.02 10.22 29.62
CA SER A 74 -36.46 11.55 30.06
C SER A 74 -35.86 12.69 29.22
N TYR A 75 -34.84 12.43 28.40
CA TYR A 75 -34.22 13.43 27.53
C TYR A 75 -35.09 13.65 26.30
N ASP A 76 -35.16 14.91 25.81
CA ASP A 76 -36.00 15.29 24.67
C ASP A 76 -35.72 14.37 23.47
N VAL A 77 -36.67 13.50 23.13
CA VAL A 77 -36.64 12.68 21.90
C VAL A 77 -36.55 13.54 20.64
N ASN A 78 -36.81 14.84 20.77
CA ASN A 78 -36.60 15.86 19.74
C ASN A 78 -35.27 16.60 19.88
N GLY A 79 -34.26 16.01 20.55
CA GLY A 79 -32.94 16.54 20.92
C GLY A 79 -32.55 17.87 20.26
N ARG A 80 -32.26 18.89 21.07
CA ARG A 80 -32.03 20.28 20.63
C ARG A 80 -30.63 20.75 20.97
N GLY A 81 -30.20 21.87 20.38
CA GLY A 81 -28.90 22.49 20.69
C GLY A 81 -27.80 22.13 19.70
N THR A 82 -26.55 22.39 20.09
CA THR A 82 -25.38 22.23 19.23
C THR A 82 -24.82 20.82 19.28
N VAL A 83 -24.56 20.24 18.12
CA VAL A 83 -23.80 19.00 17.94
C VAL A 83 -22.44 19.36 17.36
N ARG A 84 -21.39 19.08 18.13
CA ARG A 84 -20.00 19.30 17.73
C ARG A 84 -19.46 18.06 17.02
N VAL A 85 -19.08 18.22 15.76
CA VAL A 85 -18.56 17.15 14.90
C VAL A 85 -17.06 17.34 14.73
N LEU A 86 -16.24 16.41 15.24
CA LEU A 86 -14.80 16.45 14.99
C LEU A 86 -14.53 16.00 13.55
N VAL A 87 -13.79 16.81 12.79
CA VAL A 87 -13.56 16.58 11.35
C VAL A 87 -12.07 16.39 11.07
N PRO A 88 -11.67 15.26 10.45
CA PRO A 88 -10.30 15.05 9.95
C PRO A 88 -9.84 16.19 9.04
N ARG A 89 -8.52 16.45 9.03
CA ARG A 89 -7.98 17.65 8.36
C ARG A 89 -8.20 17.64 6.85
N ASP A 90 -7.86 16.52 6.21
CA ASP A 90 -8.10 16.25 4.80
C ASP A 90 -9.56 16.48 4.39
N ARG A 91 -10.49 16.04 5.24
CA ARG A 91 -11.93 16.18 4.99
C ARG A 91 -12.42 17.63 5.14
N TYR A 92 -11.80 18.39 6.03
CA TYR A 92 -12.08 19.82 6.16
C TYR A 92 -11.51 20.62 4.97
N GLU A 93 -10.38 20.21 4.42
CA GLU A 93 -9.73 20.87 3.27
C GLU A 93 -10.26 20.44 1.90
N ALA A 94 -11.08 19.40 1.87
CA ALA A 94 -11.71 18.92 0.65
C ALA A 94 -12.43 20.06 -0.12
N PRO A 95 -12.34 20.14 -1.45
CA PRO A 95 -12.86 21.27 -2.23
C PRO A 95 -14.33 21.65 -1.98
N ASN A 96 -15.17 20.67 -1.63
CA ASN A 96 -16.61 20.88 -1.42
C ASN A 96 -17.01 20.98 0.08
N SER A 97 -16.04 20.97 1.00
CA SER A 97 -16.27 20.88 2.44
C SER A 97 -17.17 22.02 2.97
N ALA A 98 -16.94 23.24 2.50
CA ALA A 98 -17.74 24.42 2.88
C ALA A 98 -19.20 24.32 2.40
N THR A 99 -19.43 23.76 1.22
CA THR A 99 -20.79 23.53 0.70
C THR A 99 -21.51 22.45 1.52
N LEU A 100 -20.81 21.38 1.88
CA LEU A 100 -21.37 20.34 2.74
C LEU A 100 -21.75 20.86 4.11
N LEU A 101 -20.87 21.62 4.76
CA LEU A 101 -21.15 22.22 6.06
C LEU A 101 -22.40 23.11 6.01
N ARG A 102 -22.53 23.96 4.98
CA ARG A 102 -23.73 24.80 4.82
C ARG A 102 -25.02 23.97 4.69
N THR A 103 -25.00 22.90 3.91
CA THR A 103 -26.15 22.01 3.77
C THR A 103 -26.52 21.31 5.08
N GLN A 104 -25.51 20.86 5.83
CA GLN A 104 -25.71 20.25 7.14
C GLN A 104 -26.29 21.26 8.15
N GLN A 105 -25.75 22.47 8.19
CA GLN A 105 -26.23 23.55 9.07
C GLN A 105 -27.65 24.00 8.72
N ALA A 106 -27.99 24.11 7.44
CA ALA A 106 -29.34 24.46 7.01
C ALA A 106 -30.38 23.41 7.46
N TRP A 107 -30.08 22.12 7.28
CA TRP A 107 -30.94 21.06 7.79
C TRP A 107 -31.05 21.08 9.32
N ALA A 108 -29.92 21.28 10.01
CA ALA A 108 -29.90 21.33 11.48
C ALA A 108 -30.78 22.46 12.00
N GLN A 109 -30.63 23.67 11.45
CA GLN A 109 -31.44 24.84 11.82
C GLN A 109 -32.94 24.58 11.61
N ALA A 110 -33.31 24.04 10.44
CA ALA A 110 -34.70 23.67 10.14
C ALA A 110 -35.26 22.59 11.09
N SER A 111 -34.37 21.79 11.70
CA SER A 111 -34.70 20.68 12.60
C SER A 111 -34.61 21.04 14.09
N GLY A 112 -34.39 22.32 14.44
CA GLY A 112 -34.24 22.79 15.82
C GLY A 112 -32.88 22.46 16.45
N LEU A 113 -31.85 22.25 15.62
CA LEU A 113 -30.49 21.85 15.96
C LEU A 113 -29.47 22.87 15.42
N SER A 114 -28.22 22.75 15.87
CA SER A 114 -27.07 23.40 15.25
C SER A 114 -25.96 22.37 15.04
N ILE A 115 -25.26 22.43 13.91
CA ILE A 115 -24.07 21.62 13.64
C ILE A 115 -22.86 22.54 13.61
N GLN A 116 -21.86 22.20 14.42
CA GLN A 116 -20.57 22.86 14.45
C GLN A 116 -19.48 21.86 14.08
N TRP A 117 -18.82 22.07 12.95
CA TRP A 117 -17.58 21.35 12.66
C TRP A 117 -16.46 21.88 13.54
N VAL A 118 -15.71 20.95 14.13
CA VAL A 118 -14.49 21.19 14.87
C VAL A 118 -13.36 20.52 14.06
N PRO A 119 -12.70 21.25 13.14
CA PRO A 119 -11.68 20.64 12.31
C PRO A 119 -10.40 20.40 13.09
N MET A 120 -9.69 19.33 12.76
CA MET A 120 -8.32 19.15 13.21
C MET A 120 -7.43 20.29 12.68
N ALA A 121 -6.44 20.66 13.50
CA ALA A 121 -5.47 21.70 13.17
C ALA A 121 -4.70 21.38 11.88
N SER A 122 -4.21 22.42 11.20
CA SER A 122 -3.38 22.24 9.99
C SER A 122 -2.14 21.39 10.29
N GLY A 123 -1.77 20.52 9.35
CA GLY A 123 -0.59 19.64 9.47
C GLY A 123 -0.78 18.41 10.36
N THR A 124 -1.97 18.19 10.93
CA THR A 124 -2.28 16.96 11.66
C THR A 124 -2.57 15.81 10.71
N THR A 125 -2.14 14.61 11.10
CA THR A 125 -2.46 13.35 10.43
C THR A 125 -3.77 12.76 10.94
N TYR A 126 -4.28 11.73 10.26
CA TYR A 126 -5.40 10.96 10.79
C TYR A 126 -5.03 10.18 12.07
N GLN A 127 -3.76 9.85 12.27
CA GLN A 127 -3.29 9.23 13.52
C GLN A 127 -3.36 10.21 14.71
N ASP A 128 -3.11 11.50 14.49
CA ASP A 128 -3.35 12.54 15.49
C ASP A 128 -4.83 12.63 15.85
N TYR A 129 -5.71 12.56 14.83
CA TYR A 129 -7.17 12.53 15.02
C TYR A 129 -7.59 11.35 15.90
N LEU A 130 -7.12 10.13 15.62
CA LEU A 130 -7.43 8.94 16.43
C LEU A 130 -6.98 9.13 17.88
N THR A 131 -5.81 9.73 18.09
CA THR A 131 -5.29 9.97 19.45
C THR A 131 -6.16 10.95 20.22
N VAL A 132 -6.64 12.02 19.59
CA VAL A 132 -7.58 12.96 20.20
C VAL A 132 -8.86 12.24 20.61
N VAL A 133 -9.47 11.42 19.73
CA VAL A 133 -10.70 10.69 20.05
C VAL A 133 -10.49 9.70 21.19
N LEU A 134 -9.37 8.99 21.22
CA LEU A 134 -9.04 8.03 22.28
C LEU A 134 -8.84 8.71 23.64
N GLU A 135 -8.11 9.82 23.69
CA GLU A 135 -7.91 10.56 24.94
C GLU A 135 -9.24 11.11 25.48
N MET A 136 -10.17 11.55 24.61
CA MET A 136 -11.50 12.03 25.01
C MET A 136 -12.36 10.98 25.72
N CYS A 137 -12.13 9.69 25.46
CA CYS A 137 -12.79 8.57 26.15
C CYS A 137 -11.90 7.93 27.22
N ASN A 138 -10.81 8.59 27.63
CA ASN A 138 -9.82 8.09 28.61
C ASN A 138 -9.22 6.73 28.21
N GLN A 139 -8.99 6.55 26.90
CA GLN A 139 -8.29 5.41 26.33
C GLN A 139 -6.94 5.87 25.75
N THR A 140 -5.97 4.97 25.74
CA THR A 140 -4.68 5.19 25.07
C THR A 140 -4.29 3.95 24.31
N VAL A 141 -3.63 4.14 23.16
CA VAL A 141 -3.09 3.04 22.35
C VAL A 141 -1.60 3.31 22.17
N ALA A 142 -0.77 2.42 22.70
CA ALA A 142 0.68 2.65 22.81
C ALA A 142 1.39 2.90 21.46
N SER A 143 0.84 2.39 20.36
CA SER A 143 1.38 2.60 19.01
C SER A 143 1.06 3.98 18.42
N PHE A 144 0.21 4.78 19.07
CA PHE A 144 -0.20 6.08 18.60
C PHE A 144 0.49 7.18 19.40
N THR A 145 1.28 8.01 18.71
CA THR A 145 1.91 9.19 19.30
C THR A 145 1.34 10.42 18.60
N ARG A 146 0.74 11.31 19.39
CA ARG A 146 0.21 12.59 18.93
C ARG A 146 1.33 13.60 18.71
N SER A 147 1.21 14.43 17.69
CA SER A 147 2.02 15.64 17.53
C SER A 147 1.87 16.55 18.74
N SER A 148 2.98 17.10 19.24
CA SER A 148 3.00 17.95 20.45
C SER A 148 2.10 19.19 20.35
N SER A 149 1.76 19.63 19.13
CA SER A 149 0.92 20.80 18.85
C SER A 149 -0.59 20.62 19.09
N VAL A 150 -1.08 19.41 19.35
CA VAL A 150 -2.53 19.11 19.40
C VAL A 150 -3.03 18.93 20.83
N GLN A 151 -3.69 19.90 21.48
CA GLN A 151 -4.22 19.69 22.83
C GLN A 151 -5.68 19.20 22.80
N THR A 152 -6.02 18.16 23.57
CA THR A 152 -7.40 17.62 23.61
C THR A 152 -8.42 18.58 24.19
N SER A 153 -7.99 19.47 25.09
CA SER A 153 -8.82 20.56 25.62
C SER A 153 -9.40 21.46 24.54
N ASP A 154 -8.75 21.57 23.38
CA ASP A 154 -9.18 22.42 22.28
C ASP A 154 -10.42 21.85 21.56
N TYR A 155 -10.65 20.53 21.73
CA TYR A 155 -11.67 19.79 21.01
C TYR A 155 -12.87 19.41 21.90
N ALA A 156 -12.68 19.19 23.19
CA ALA A 156 -13.74 18.67 24.07
C ALA A 156 -14.82 19.70 24.45
N PRO A 157 -16.09 19.27 24.68
CA PRO A 157 -16.64 17.96 24.33
C PRO A 157 -16.96 17.85 22.83
N ILE A 158 -16.85 16.63 22.27
CA ILE A 158 -17.21 16.28 20.89
C ILE A 158 -18.34 15.26 20.96
N ASP A 159 -19.37 15.48 20.14
CA ASP A 159 -20.56 14.62 20.10
C ASP A 159 -20.47 13.56 18.99
N LEU A 160 -19.95 13.94 17.82
CA LEU A 160 -19.83 13.06 16.65
C LEU A 160 -18.40 13.00 16.11
N VAL A 161 -18.00 11.81 15.69
CA VAL A 161 -16.68 11.54 15.12
C VAL A 161 -16.80 10.79 13.79
N TRP A 162 -15.97 11.17 12.83
CA TRP A 162 -15.69 10.42 11.61
C TRP A 162 -14.78 9.24 11.89
N ILE A 163 -15.05 8.10 11.26
CA ILE A 163 -14.37 6.84 11.49
C ILE A 163 -14.06 6.21 10.14
N ASP A 164 -12.79 6.22 9.77
CA ASP A 164 -12.29 5.44 8.65
C ASP A 164 -12.49 3.93 8.88
N ALA A 165 -12.74 3.19 7.80
CA ALA A 165 -12.99 1.75 7.81
C ALA A 165 -11.91 0.93 8.54
N ALA A 166 -10.64 1.35 8.52
CA ALA A 166 -9.54 0.69 9.22
C ALA A 166 -9.53 0.97 10.73
N SER A 167 -10.23 2.01 11.19
CA SER A 167 -10.15 2.51 12.58
C SER A 167 -11.36 2.18 13.44
N GLY A 168 -12.41 1.57 12.86
CA GLY A 168 -13.63 1.24 13.58
C GLY A 168 -13.39 0.41 14.84
N GLY A 169 -12.48 -0.56 14.79
CA GLY A 169 -12.11 -1.37 15.96
C GLY A 169 -11.49 -0.55 17.08
N ILE A 170 -10.51 0.28 16.71
CA ILE A 170 -9.74 1.13 17.62
C ILE A 170 -10.66 2.07 18.40
N LEU A 171 -11.66 2.64 17.74
CA LEU A 171 -12.58 3.60 18.34
C LEU A 171 -13.85 2.95 18.93
N SER A 172 -14.11 1.66 18.73
CA SER A 172 -15.39 1.03 19.08
C SER A 172 -15.75 1.16 20.57
N ASP A 173 -14.75 1.18 21.45
CA ASP A 173 -14.92 1.36 22.90
C ASP A 173 -14.96 2.85 23.32
N CYS A 174 -15.04 3.78 22.37
CA CYS A 174 -15.25 5.21 22.61
C CYS A 174 -16.60 5.68 22.07
N LEU A 175 -17.41 4.75 21.56
CA LEU A 175 -18.69 5.01 20.91
C LEU A 175 -19.83 4.32 21.65
N ILE A 176 -21.00 4.97 21.66
CA ILE A 176 -22.21 4.43 22.28
C ILE A 176 -22.84 3.32 21.43
N ASP A 177 -23.66 2.45 22.04
CA ASP A 177 -24.56 1.55 21.30
C ASP A 177 -25.77 2.32 20.74
N MET A 178 -25.73 2.67 19.46
CA MET A 178 -26.80 3.43 18.81
C MET A 178 -28.10 2.63 18.65
N TRP A 179 -28.06 1.30 18.58
CA TRP A 179 -29.28 0.47 18.64
C TRP A 179 -29.92 0.48 20.04
N GLY A 180 -29.19 0.96 21.05
CA GLY A 180 -29.77 1.33 22.35
C GLY A 180 -30.83 2.41 22.21
N TRP A 181 -30.57 3.38 21.35
CA TRP A 181 -31.34 4.61 21.19
C TRP A 181 -32.42 4.48 20.12
N ASP A 182 -32.09 3.87 18.98
CA ASP A 182 -33.02 3.63 17.89
C ASP A 182 -32.62 2.32 17.17
N SER A 183 -33.42 1.27 17.35
CA SER A 183 -33.18 -0.05 16.77
C SER A 183 -33.36 -0.09 15.25
N THR A 184 -33.90 0.96 14.63
CA THR A 184 -34.08 1.06 13.17
C THR A 184 -32.87 1.65 12.45
N LEU A 185 -31.89 2.18 13.20
CA LEU A 185 -30.66 2.72 12.63
C LEU A 185 -29.91 1.65 11.83
N GLY A 186 -29.41 2.04 10.66
CA GLY A 186 -28.80 1.14 9.70
C GLY A 186 -29.77 0.57 8.65
N GLY A 187 -31.08 0.81 8.81
CA GLY A 187 -32.08 0.39 7.83
C GLY A 187 -31.81 0.90 6.41
N GLY A 188 -31.81 -0.01 5.44
CA GLY A 188 -31.68 0.28 4.02
C GLY A 188 -30.25 0.31 3.47
N HIS A 189 -29.22 0.37 4.33
CA HIS A 189 -27.83 0.24 3.87
C HIS A 189 -27.54 -1.19 3.38
N ASN A 190 -26.51 -1.34 2.56
CA ASN A 190 -25.96 -2.66 2.25
C ASN A 190 -25.53 -3.34 3.57
N SER A 191 -25.99 -4.57 3.79
CA SER A 191 -25.80 -5.27 5.06
C SER A 191 -24.34 -5.58 5.38
N VAL A 192 -23.50 -5.82 4.37
CA VAL A 192 -22.06 -6.06 4.55
C VAL A 192 -21.37 -4.76 4.97
N ILE A 193 -21.70 -3.65 4.33
CA ILE A 193 -21.15 -2.33 4.68
C ILE A 193 -21.62 -1.92 6.10
N LEU A 194 -22.90 -2.12 6.42
CA LEU A 194 -23.42 -1.85 7.76
C LEU A 194 -22.69 -2.64 8.85
N ASN A 195 -22.34 -3.91 8.57
CA ASN A 195 -21.55 -4.72 9.51
C ASN A 195 -20.16 -4.13 9.80
N GLY A 196 -19.65 -3.23 8.95
CA GLY A 196 -18.47 -2.40 9.20
C GLY A 196 -18.61 -1.39 10.35
N GLY A 197 -19.78 -1.30 10.99
CA GLY A 197 -20.03 -0.53 12.21
C GLY A 197 -20.62 -1.33 13.38
N VAL A 198 -20.59 -2.67 13.32
CA VAL A 198 -21.23 -3.56 14.31
C VAL A 198 -20.19 -4.36 15.07
N VAL A 199 -20.25 -4.33 16.40
CA VAL A 199 -19.36 -5.10 17.29
C VAL A 199 -20.14 -5.99 18.25
N PRO A 200 -19.51 -7.01 18.86
CA PRO A 200 -20.11 -7.75 19.96
C PRO A 200 -20.51 -6.82 21.11
N ALA A 201 -21.68 -7.04 21.70
CA ALA A 201 -22.14 -6.31 22.88
C ALA A 201 -21.72 -7.01 24.19
N VAL A 202 -21.66 -6.25 25.28
CA VAL A 202 -21.15 -6.69 26.60
C VAL A 202 -22.27 -6.87 27.65
N ASN A 203 -23.54 -6.74 27.24
CA ASN A 203 -24.72 -6.78 28.11
C ASN A 203 -25.74 -7.84 27.61
N ASN A 204 -27.01 -7.80 28.03
CA ASN A 204 -28.12 -8.68 27.58
C ASN A 204 -28.41 -8.64 26.04
N ARG A 205 -27.54 -8.05 25.23
CA ARG A 205 -27.60 -8.01 23.76
C ARG A 205 -26.39 -8.75 23.17
N THR A 206 -26.57 -9.37 22.02
CA THR A 206 -25.50 -10.09 21.30
C THR A 206 -24.62 -9.17 20.44
N LYS A 207 -25.16 -8.04 19.98
CA LYS A 207 -24.47 -7.06 19.11
C LYS A 207 -24.87 -5.62 19.47
N ARG A 208 -23.98 -4.68 19.17
CA ARG A 208 -24.23 -3.23 19.24
C ARG A 208 -23.74 -2.52 17.98
N LEU A 209 -24.47 -1.48 17.57
CA LEU A 209 -24.10 -0.63 16.43
C LEU A 209 -23.35 0.60 16.95
N VAL A 210 -22.05 0.68 16.66
CA VAL A 210 -21.17 1.74 17.17
C VAL A 210 -20.95 2.86 16.17
N SER A 211 -21.15 2.58 14.88
CA SER A 211 -21.05 3.58 13.83
C SER A 211 -21.95 3.26 12.65
N LEU A 212 -22.36 4.28 11.90
CA LEU A 212 -23.22 4.18 10.72
C LEU A 212 -22.42 4.52 9.46
N PRO A 213 -22.57 3.75 8.37
CA PRO A 213 -21.85 4.02 7.13
C PRO A 213 -22.35 5.32 6.50
N ALA A 214 -21.45 6.28 6.32
CA ALA A 214 -21.75 7.56 5.69
C ALA A 214 -21.35 7.55 4.20
N GLU A 215 -20.21 6.95 3.89
CA GLU A 215 -19.58 6.93 2.57
C GLU A 215 -18.85 5.58 2.41
N ALA A 216 -18.92 4.95 1.24
CA ALA A 216 -18.16 3.74 0.92
C ALA A 216 -17.12 4.01 -0.16
N ASP A 217 -16.04 3.24 -0.12
CA ASP A 217 -15.03 3.18 -1.15
C ASP A 217 -14.70 1.72 -1.46
N PHE A 218 -14.42 1.39 -2.72
CA PHE A 218 -14.20 0.02 -3.17
C PHE A 218 -12.88 -0.09 -3.92
N GLY A 219 -12.11 -1.15 -3.66
CA GLY A 219 -10.99 -1.51 -4.50
C GLY A 219 -11.48 -2.00 -5.86
N LEU A 220 -11.07 -1.33 -6.93
CA LEU A 220 -11.36 -1.66 -8.33
C LEU A 220 -10.07 -1.70 -9.16
N MET A 221 -10.19 -2.27 -10.35
CA MET A 221 -9.14 -2.33 -11.35
C MET A 221 -9.43 -1.31 -12.46
N TYR A 222 -8.44 -0.48 -12.78
CA TYR A 222 -8.45 0.45 -13.91
C TYR A 222 -7.44 -0.04 -14.94
N TYR A 223 -7.71 0.20 -16.22
CA TYR A 223 -6.84 -0.25 -17.30
C TYR A 223 -6.70 0.79 -18.41
N ASN A 224 -5.51 0.87 -18.99
CA ASN A 224 -5.20 1.72 -20.13
C ASN A 224 -5.60 0.99 -21.42
N LEU A 225 -6.73 1.40 -21.99
CA LEU A 225 -7.29 0.76 -23.17
C LEU A 225 -6.45 1.02 -24.42
N ASP A 226 -5.80 2.19 -24.52
CA ASP A 226 -4.94 2.50 -25.66
C ASP A 226 -3.71 1.58 -25.71
N ILE A 227 -3.16 1.20 -24.56
CA ILE A 227 -2.08 0.20 -24.49
C ILE A 227 -2.61 -1.18 -24.85
N LEU A 228 -3.75 -1.61 -24.30
CA LEU A 228 -4.34 -2.92 -24.65
C LEU A 228 -4.59 -3.04 -26.16
N ASN A 229 -5.22 -2.03 -26.76
CA ASN A 229 -5.53 -1.99 -28.19
C ASN A 229 -4.27 -2.02 -29.07
N ARG A 230 -3.19 -1.30 -28.68
CA ARG A 230 -1.91 -1.30 -29.39
C ARG A 230 -1.33 -2.70 -29.56
N TYR A 231 -1.57 -3.57 -28.58
CA TYR A 231 -1.10 -4.96 -28.57
C TYR A 231 -2.15 -5.98 -29.01
N GLY A 232 -3.27 -5.53 -29.59
CA GLY A 232 -4.29 -6.40 -30.17
C GLY A 232 -5.32 -6.93 -29.17
N PHE A 233 -5.35 -6.42 -27.94
CA PHE A 233 -6.35 -6.76 -26.93
C PHE A 233 -7.48 -5.72 -26.94
N SER A 234 -8.63 -6.10 -27.50
CA SER A 234 -9.81 -5.22 -27.59
C SER A 234 -10.66 -5.19 -26.32
N GLU A 235 -10.43 -6.13 -25.40
CA GLU A 235 -11.20 -6.30 -24.16
C GLU A 235 -10.23 -6.55 -22.98
N PRO A 236 -10.58 -6.09 -21.76
CA PRO A 236 -9.82 -6.44 -20.56
C PRO A 236 -9.89 -7.95 -20.27
N PRO A 237 -8.95 -8.50 -19.49
CA PRO A 237 -8.86 -9.92 -19.21
C PRO A 237 -10.04 -10.40 -18.37
N LYS A 238 -10.55 -11.60 -18.67
CA LYS A 238 -11.69 -12.19 -17.95
C LYS A 238 -11.29 -12.91 -16.67
N ASP A 239 -10.05 -13.40 -16.62
CA ASP A 239 -9.47 -14.11 -15.48
C ASP A 239 -7.96 -13.84 -15.38
N LEU A 240 -7.35 -14.33 -14.31
CA LEU A 240 -5.93 -14.08 -14.04
C LEU A 240 -4.98 -14.68 -15.10
N ALA A 241 -5.34 -15.77 -15.78
CA ALA A 241 -4.51 -16.38 -16.83
C ALA A 241 -4.50 -15.50 -18.07
N GLU A 242 -5.66 -14.95 -18.47
CA GLU A 242 -5.72 -13.95 -19.52
C GLU A 242 -4.95 -12.68 -19.11
N PHE A 243 -5.08 -12.22 -17.86
CA PHE A 243 -4.36 -11.05 -17.35
C PHE A 243 -2.84 -11.22 -17.43
N GLU A 244 -2.33 -12.35 -16.95
CA GLU A 244 -0.90 -12.68 -17.00
C GLU A 244 -0.42 -12.81 -18.44
N THR A 245 -1.21 -13.40 -19.34
CA THR A 245 -0.86 -13.54 -20.76
C THR A 245 -0.79 -12.18 -21.44
N GLN A 246 -1.81 -11.33 -21.24
CA GLN A 246 -1.87 -9.99 -21.81
C GLN A 246 -0.71 -9.13 -21.31
N LEU A 247 -0.52 -9.07 -19.99
CA LEU A 247 0.56 -8.28 -19.40
C LEU A 247 1.94 -8.78 -19.81
N THR A 248 2.17 -10.09 -19.81
CA THR A 248 3.45 -10.66 -20.26
C THR A 248 3.75 -10.25 -21.70
N THR A 249 2.76 -10.34 -22.59
CA THR A 249 2.89 -9.95 -24.00
C THR A 249 3.25 -8.48 -24.14
N ILE A 250 2.52 -7.60 -23.45
CA ILE A 250 2.71 -6.14 -23.51
C ILE A 250 4.09 -5.76 -22.96
N ILE A 251 4.42 -6.22 -21.75
CA ILE A 251 5.65 -5.82 -21.05
C ILE A 251 6.89 -6.35 -21.77
N GLN A 252 6.87 -7.58 -22.30
CA GLN A 252 7.99 -8.09 -23.09
C GLN A 252 8.20 -7.28 -24.38
N ALA A 253 7.10 -6.91 -25.06
CA ALA A 253 7.19 -6.11 -26.27
C ALA A 253 7.68 -4.68 -25.98
N GLU A 254 7.18 -4.01 -24.96
CA GLU A 254 7.62 -2.66 -24.56
C GLU A 254 9.09 -2.67 -24.08
N HIS A 255 9.52 -3.69 -23.34
CA HIS A 255 10.93 -3.85 -22.98
C HIS A 255 11.85 -4.11 -24.19
N SER A 256 11.35 -4.78 -25.24
CA SER A 256 12.11 -4.96 -26.49
C SER A 256 12.33 -3.64 -27.25
N LEU A 257 11.49 -2.64 -26.97
CA LEU A 257 11.60 -1.26 -27.45
C LEU A 257 12.34 -0.34 -26.47
N GLU A 258 13.02 -0.91 -25.47
CA GLU A 258 13.73 -0.20 -24.39
C GLU A 258 12.84 0.66 -23.49
N ASN A 259 11.51 0.45 -23.51
CA ASN A 259 10.57 1.14 -22.62
C ASN A 259 10.42 0.43 -21.26
N TYR A 260 11.46 0.53 -20.42
CA TYR A 260 11.46 -0.01 -19.05
C TYR A 260 10.67 0.82 -18.03
N GLY A 261 10.03 1.91 -18.49
CA GLY A 261 9.21 2.77 -17.63
C GLY A 261 7.81 2.22 -17.41
N LEU A 262 7.30 1.40 -18.34
CA LEU A 262 5.98 0.81 -18.25
C LEU A 262 5.98 -0.39 -17.29
N CYS A 263 5.09 -0.40 -16.31
CA CYS A 263 4.78 -1.61 -15.53
C CYS A 263 3.44 -2.22 -15.94
N GLY A 264 3.25 -3.50 -15.66
CA GLY A 264 2.00 -4.20 -15.96
C GLY A 264 0.87 -3.76 -15.04
N ILE A 265 1.11 -3.78 -13.73
CA ILE A 265 0.14 -3.35 -12.71
C ILE A 265 0.82 -2.51 -11.63
N THR A 266 0.18 -1.43 -11.21
CA THR A 266 0.61 -0.59 -10.09
C THR A 266 -0.49 -0.44 -9.03
N SER A 267 -0.08 -0.21 -7.79
CA SER A 267 -0.92 -0.05 -6.58
C SER A 267 0.00 0.41 -5.43
N GLU A 268 -0.57 0.65 -4.26
CA GLU A 268 0.20 0.82 -3.02
C GLU A 268 0.76 -0.54 -2.55
N TYR A 269 2.03 -0.81 -2.84
CA TYR A 269 2.73 -2.06 -2.48
C TYR A 269 3.80 -1.92 -1.39
N SER A 270 4.00 -0.70 -0.87
CA SER A 270 4.83 -0.49 0.32
C SER A 270 4.22 -1.18 1.55
N ALA A 271 5.03 -1.49 2.58
CA ALA A 271 4.61 -2.22 3.77
C ALA A 271 3.72 -1.37 4.72
N THR A 272 2.55 -0.97 4.24
CA THR A 272 1.56 -0.11 4.89
C THR A 272 0.18 -0.77 4.93
N GLU A 273 -0.83 -0.03 5.41
CA GLU A 273 -2.23 -0.49 5.38
C GLU A 273 -2.70 -0.81 3.95
N GLY A 274 -2.28 -0.04 2.94
CA GLY A 274 -2.66 -0.29 1.54
C GLY A 274 -2.23 -1.67 1.04
N LEU A 275 -1.03 -2.15 1.39
CA LEU A 275 -0.64 -3.51 1.05
C LEU A 275 -1.43 -4.57 1.84
N THR A 276 -1.87 -4.25 3.07
CA THR A 276 -2.81 -5.14 3.80
C THR A 276 -4.11 -5.30 3.03
N VAL A 277 -4.62 -4.23 2.45
CA VAL A 277 -5.84 -4.25 1.62
C VAL A 277 -5.64 -5.12 0.39
N ASN A 278 -4.57 -4.89 -0.38
CA ASN A 278 -4.23 -5.72 -1.54
C ASN A 278 -4.09 -7.21 -1.15
N ALA A 279 -3.40 -7.50 -0.05
CA ALA A 279 -3.21 -8.84 0.46
C ALA A 279 -4.53 -9.54 0.84
N ILE A 280 -5.45 -8.81 1.50
CA ILE A 280 -6.78 -9.35 1.83
C ILE A 280 -7.54 -9.70 0.55
N GLU A 281 -7.51 -8.86 -0.48
CA GLU A 281 -8.18 -9.15 -1.76
C GLU A 281 -7.57 -10.37 -2.46
N TRP A 282 -6.24 -10.46 -2.53
CA TRP A 282 -5.57 -11.64 -3.11
C TRP A 282 -5.88 -12.91 -2.33
N ILE A 283 -5.76 -12.90 -1.01
CA ILE A 283 -6.04 -14.07 -0.17
C ILE A 283 -7.50 -14.51 -0.33
N ARG A 284 -8.45 -13.56 -0.35
CA ARG A 284 -9.87 -13.85 -0.61
C ARG A 284 -10.09 -14.39 -2.01
N LEU A 285 -9.37 -13.88 -3.00
CA LEU A 285 -9.47 -14.31 -4.39
C LEU A 285 -9.08 -15.78 -4.51
N GLY A 286 -8.01 -16.20 -3.82
CA GLY A 286 -7.61 -17.60 -3.67
C GLY A 286 -8.54 -18.49 -2.84
N GLY A 287 -9.58 -17.92 -2.21
CA GLY A 287 -10.50 -18.65 -1.32
C GLY A 287 -10.05 -18.74 0.15
N GLY A 288 -8.97 -18.05 0.53
CA GLY A 288 -8.48 -17.97 1.91
C GLY A 288 -9.06 -16.80 2.70
N SER A 289 -8.61 -16.63 3.95
CA SER A 289 -8.97 -15.48 4.80
C SER A 289 -7.97 -15.24 5.93
N ILE A 290 -7.75 -14.00 6.34
CA ILE A 290 -6.88 -13.69 7.50
C ILE A 290 -7.46 -14.27 8.80
N LEU A 291 -8.74 -13.99 9.03
CA LEU A 291 -9.53 -14.54 10.15
C LEU A 291 -10.70 -15.37 9.61
N SER A 292 -11.22 -16.26 10.45
CA SER A 292 -12.43 -17.04 10.19
C SER A 292 -13.65 -16.15 9.89
N SER A 293 -14.72 -16.72 9.35
CA SER A 293 -15.97 -15.99 9.09
C SER A 293 -16.62 -15.43 10.36
N SER A 294 -16.41 -16.08 11.51
CA SER A 294 -16.78 -15.59 12.84
C SER A 294 -15.80 -14.55 13.40
N LEU A 295 -14.75 -14.21 12.65
CA LEU A 295 -13.72 -13.22 12.95
C LEU A 295 -13.01 -13.44 14.29
N ASN A 296 -12.96 -14.68 14.77
CA ASN A 296 -12.50 -15.04 16.12
C ASN A 296 -11.30 -16.00 16.13
N ASN A 297 -10.88 -16.49 14.97
CA ASN A 297 -9.75 -17.41 14.84
C ASN A 297 -8.90 -17.00 13.65
N VAL A 298 -7.57 -17.07 13.77
CA VAL A 298 -6.66 -16.86 12.64
C VAL A 298 -6.76 -18.05 11.68
N THR A 299 -6.82 -17.75 10.37
CA THR A 299 -6.97 -18.75 9.30
C THR A 299 -6.08 -18.45 8.08
N VAL A 300 -5.09 -17.56 8.22
CA VAL A 300 -4.31 -17.06 7.08
C VAL A 300 -3.46 -18.16 6.42
N ALA A 301 -2.97 -19.10 7.21
CA ALA A 301 -2.11 -20.20 6.80
C ALA A 301 -2.91 -21.36 6.15
N THR A 302 -3.25 -21.23 4.87
CA THR A 302 -3.91 -22.28 4.08
C THR A 302 -3.23 -22.48 2.73
N THR A 303 -3.41 -23.67 2.12
CA THR A 303 -2.95 -23.93 0.75
C THR A 303 -3.52 -22.93 -0.26
N ALA A 304 -4.78 -22.54 -0.10
CA ALA A 304 -5.43 -21.51 -0.90
C ALA A 304 -4.70 -20.15 -0.83
N SER A 305 -4.41 -19.67 0.39
CA SER A 305 -3.62 -18.45 0.60
C SER A 305 -2.22 -18.58 0.00
N ALA A 306 -1.58 -19.73 0.15
CA ALA A 306 -0.24 -19.96 -0.37
C ALA A 306 -0.21 -19.94 -1.90
N GLN A 307 -1.13 -20.62 -2.58
CA GLN A 307 -1.21 -20.69 -4.04
C GLN A 307 -1.35 -19.29 -4.66
N ILE A 308 -2.24 -18.45 -4.13
CA ILE A 308 -2.42 -17.10 -4.69
C ILE A 308 -1.23 -16.19 -4.39
N LEU A 309 -0.62 -16.27 -3.20
CA LEU A 309 0.58 -15.48 -2.89
C LEU A 309 1.81 -15.91 -3.71
N VAL A 310 1.95 -17.20 -4.01
CA VAL A 310 2.94 -17.71 -4.97
C VAL A 310 2.72 -17.07 -6.34
N ARG A 311 1.47 -17.05 -6.80
CA ARG A 311 1.10 -16.45 -8.09
C ARG A 311 1.40 -14.96 -8.14
N VAL A 312 1.00 -14.18 -7.12
CA VAL A 312 1.29 -12.74 -7.05
C VAL A 312 2.79 -12.47 -6.93
N ALA A 313 3.55 -13.26 -6.16
CA ALA A 313 5.00 -13.12 -6.09
C ALA A 313 5.68 -13.33 -7.46
N SER A 314 5.11 -14.20 -8.31
CA SER A 314 5.60 -14.39 -9.68
C SER A 314 5.42 -13.16 -10.58
N TRP A 315 4.47 -12.27 -10.27
CA TRP A 315 4.27 -11.02 -11.01
C TRP A 315 5.45 -10.07 -10.81
N VAL A 316 6.08 -10.09 -9.63
CA VAL A 316 7.30 -9.31 -9.37
C VAL A 316 8.47 -9.89 -10.16
N THR A 317 8.68 -11.20 -10.10
CA THR A 317 9.80 -11.86 -10.80
C THR A 317 9.66 -11.84 -12.32
N SER A 318 8.44 -11.71 -12.83
CA SER A 318 8.12 -11.56 -14.26
C SER A 318 8.07 -10.10 -14.73
N ASN A 319 8.40 -9.13 -13.86
CA ASN A 319 8.35 -7.67 -14.12
C ASN A 319 6.95 -7.12 -14.47
N LEU A 320 5.88 -7.82 -14.08
CA LEU A 320 4.52 -7.29 -14.20
C LEU A 320 4.24 -6.26 -13.09
N ILE A 321 4.70 -6.55 -11.87
CA ILE A 321 4.85 -5.55 -10.80
C ILE A 321 6.28 -5.04 -10.85
N ASP A 322 6.44 -3.72 -10.83
CA ASP A 322 7.75 -3.08 -10.72
C ASP A 322 8.32 -3.30 -9.30
N PRO A 323 9.48 -3.97 -9.12
CA PRO A 323 10.03 -4.21 -7.79
C PRO A 323 10.31 -2.93 -7.00
N ARG A 324 10.49 -1.78 -7.67
CA ARG A 324 10.67 -0.49 -7.01
C ARG A 324 9.43 -0.08 -6.22
N ASP A 325 8.25 -0.50 -6.67
CA ASP A 325 6.98 -0.14 -6.03
C ASP A 325 6.83 -0.77 -4.63
N LEU A 326 7.57 -1.84 -4.35
CA LEU A 326 7.55 -2.55 -3.06
C LEU A 326 8.20 -1.75 -1.92
N SER A 327 9.00 -0.73 -2.22
CA SER A 327 9.80 -0.01 -1.23
C SER A 327 9.11 1.21 -0.64
N SER A 328 8.41 1.99 -1.47
CA SER A 328 7.99 3.34 -1.11
C SER A 328 6.80 3.89 -1.90
N THR A 329 6.18 3.10 -2.78
CA THR A 329 5.04 3.59 -3.56
C THR A 329 3.82 3.75 -2.66
N SER A 330 3.32 4.98 -2.58
CA SER A 330 2.02 5.33 -2.00
C SER A 330 0.88 5.16 -3.01
N ASP A 331 -0.37 5.21 -2.56
CA ASP A 331 -1.54 5.21 -3.45
C ASP A 331 -1.49 6.39 -4.45
N ALA A 332 -1.08 7.58 -4.01
CA ALA A 332 -0.93 8.74 -4.88
C ALA A 332 0.14 8.53 -5.96
N ASP A 333 1.27 7.91 -5.61
CA ASP A 333 2.33 7.60 -6.57
C ASP A 333 1.86 6.59 -7.64
N ALA A 334 1.11 5.56 -7.22
CA ALA A 334 0.53 4.56 -8.12
C ALA A 334 -0.49 5.19 -9.08
N VAL A 335 -1.39 6.04 -8.56
CA VAL A 335 -2.37 6.77 -9.38
C VAL A 335 -1.68 7.70 -10.38
N ASN A 336 -0.65 8.45 -9.95
CA ASN A 336 0.11 9.33 -10.83
C ASN A 336 0.84 8.53 -11.92
N ARG A 337 1.43 7.38 -11.58
CA ARG A 337 2.08 6.49 -12.55
C ARG A 337 1.10 6.03 -13.64
N PHE A 338 -0.13 5.69 -13.26
CA PHE A 338 -1.17 5.31 -14.21
C PHE A 338 -1.58 6.51 -15.08
N LEU A 339 -1.84 7.68 -14.48
CA LEU A 339 -2.18 8.93 -15.20
C LEU A 339 -1.10 9.36 -16.20
N ASP A 340 0.17 9.10 -15.89
CA ASP A 340 1.34 9.31 -16.75
C ASP A 340 1.41 8.33 -17.94
N GLY A 341 0.51 7.34 -18.02
CA GLY A 341 0.53 6.28 -19.03
C GLY A 341 1.66 5.26 -18.82
N LYS A 342 2.21 5.16 -17.60
CA LYS A 342 3.34 4.28 -17.24
C LYS A 342 2.91 3.01 -16.50
N ALA A 343 1.62 2.66 -16.56
CA ALA A 343 1.09 1.39 -16.08
C ALA A 343 -0.03 0.90 -17.01
N VAL A 344 -0.09 -0.41 -17.29
CA VAL A 344 -1.20 -0.99 -18.07
C VAL A 344 -2.46 -1.10 -17.21
N PHE A 345 -2.32 -1.55 -15.97
CA PHE A 345 -3.39 -1.63 -14.97
C PHE A 345 -3.04 -0.86 -13.70
N LEU A 346 -4.07 -0.38 -13.01
CA LEU A 346 -4.01 0.22 -11.69
C LEU A 346 -5.03 -0.47 -10.79
N ARG A 347 -4.61 -0.96 -9.62
CA ARG A 347 -5.54 -1.29 -8.54
C ARG A 347 -5.62 -0.08 -7.62
N SER A 348 -6.80 0.53 -7.49
CA SER A 348 -7.01 1.64 -6.54
C SER A 348 -8.49 1.77 -6.15
N TRP A 349 -8.78 2.76 -5.32
CA TRP A 349 -10.08 3.06 -4.76
C TRP A 349 -11.03 3.68 -5.79
N THR A 350 -12.35 3.65 -5.55
CA THR A 350 -13.34 4.35 -6.40
C THR A 350 -13.16 5.86 -6.38
N GLY A 351 -12.59 6.42 -5.30
CA GLY A 351 -12.31 7.86 -5.19
C GLY A 351 -11.43 8.43 -6.31
N VAL A 352 -10.61 7.61 -6.99
CA VAL A 352 -9.69 8.08 -8.04
C VAL A 352 -10.39 8.35 -9.38
N ILE A 353 -11.60 7.84 -9.60
CA ILE A 353 -12.32 7.98 -10.89
C ILE A 353 -12.51 9.45 -11.26
N ARG A 354 -12.76 10.34 -10.30
CA ARG A 354 -12.89 11.78 -10.58
C ARG A 354 -11.59 12.34 -11.16
N SER A 355 -10.44 11.97 -10.56
CA SER A 355 -9.12 12.36 -11.04
C SER A 355 -8.81 11.75 -12.40
N LEU A 356 -9.15 10.48 -12.62
CA LEU A 356 -9.00 9.83 -13.93
C LEU A 356 -9.81 10.55 -15.01
N ARG A 357 -11.10 10.83 -14.77
CA ARG A 357 -11.96 11.58 -15.72
C ARG A 357 -11.42 12.97 -16.04
N ALA A 358 -10.83 13.64 -15.05
CA ALA A 358 -10.35 15.01 -15.20
C ALA A 358 -8.98 15.10 -15.89
N SER A 359 -8.10 14.13 -15.64
CA SER A 359 -6.67 14.27 -15.93
C SER A 359 -6.09 13.21 -16.86
N SER A 360 -6.81 12.11 -17.17
CA SER A 360 -6.29 11.08 -18.07
C SER A 360 -6.08 11.61 -19.49
N SER A 361 -4.94 11.30 -20.10
CA SER A 361 -4.60 11.67 -21.49
C SER A 361 -4.87 10.56 -22.51
N PHE A 362 -5.41 9.42 -22.07
CA PHE A 362 -5.63 8.20 -22.83
C PHE A 362 -7.01 7.59 -22.51
N ASN A 363 -7.51 6.72 -23.37
CA ASN A 363 -8.74 5.99 -23.08
C ASN A 363 -8.48 4.94 -21.99
N TRP A 364 -9.32 4.92 -20.97
CA TRP A 364 -9.24 3.97 -19.87
C TRP A 364 -10.59 3.33 -19.61
N GLY A 365 -10.56 2.18 -18.94
CA GLY A 365 -11.75 1.54 -18.41
C GLY A 365 -11.56 1.12 -16.96
N VAL A 366 -12.66 0.65 -16.37
CA VAL A 366 -12.72 0.17 -14.98
C VAL A 366 -13.44 -1.17 -14.95
N MET A 367 -13.00 -2.04 -14.05
CA MET A 367 -13.52 -3.40 -13.88
C MET A 367 -13.36 -3.83 -12.42
N PRO A 368 -14.03 -4.91 -11.97
CA PRO A 368 -13.81 -5.41 -10.62
C PRO A 368 -12.43 -6.10 -10.55
N MET A 369 -12.04 -6.58 -9.36
CA MET A 369 -10.85 -7.44 -9.25
C MET A 369 -10.96 -8.61 -10.23
N ILE A 370 -9.86 -8.89 -10.94
CA ILE A 370 -9.82 -9.95 -11.96
C ILE A 370 -9.98 -11.31 -11.26
N PRO A 371 -10.99 -12.11 -11.63
CA PRO A 371 -11.27 -13.36 -10.94
C PRO A 371 -10.20 -14.42 -11.24
N LEU A 372 -10.10 -15.43 -10.36
CA LEU A 372 -9.37 -16.66 -10.68
C LEU A 372 -10.14 -17.47 -11.74
N GLU A 373 -9.42 -18.27 -12.51
CA GLU A 373 -10.00 -19.21 -13.46
C GLU A 373 -10.94 -20.15 -12.72
N ASN A 374 -12.12 -20.40 -13.28
CA ASN A 374 -13.13 -21.31 -12.71
C ASN A 374 -13.58 -20.95 -11.27
N SER A 375 -13.33 -19.73 -10.79
CA SER A 375 -13.75 -19.27 -9.45
C SER A 375 -15.25 -18.94 -9.34
N GLY A 376 -16.00 -19.04 -10.44
CA GLY A 376 -17.37 -18.54 -10.51
C GLY A 376 -17.47 -17.02 -10.57
N GLY A 377 -16.38 -16.33 -10.91
CA GLY A 377 -16.34 -14.86 -11.05
C GLY A 377 -16.14 -14.12 -9.73
N VAL A 378 -15.59 -14.78 -8.70
CA VAL A 378 -15.32 -14.15 -7.41
C VAL A 378 -14.32 -13.00 -7.58
N ASN A 379 -14.71 -11.81 -7.13
CA ASN A 379 -13.98 -10.55 -7.30
C ASN A 379 -13.96 -9.74 -5.98
N PRO A 380 -13.13 -10.15 -5.00
CA PRO A 380 -13.09 -9.51 -3.71
C PRO A 380 -12.73 -8.02 -3.83
N SER A 381 -13.52 -7.18 -3.16
CA SER A 381 -13.25 -5.75 -3.05
C SER A 381 -13.31 -5.36 -1.58
N VAL A 382 -12.17 -4.98 -1.01
CA VAL A 382 -12.15 -4.49 0.36
C VAL A 382 -12.90 -3.17 0.42
N VAL A 383 -13.85 -3.07 1.33
CA VAL A 383 -14.60 -1.83 1.54
C VAL A 383 -13.79 -0.87 2.41
N GLY A 384 -13.55 0.32 1.89
CA GLY A 384 -13.08 1.50 2.59
C GLY A 384 -14.20 2.50 2.82
N GLY A 385 -13.80 3.74 3.03
CA GLY A 385 -14.71 4.83 3.29
C GLY A 385 -14.92 5.12 4.76
N TRP A 386 -16.01 5.83 5.04
CA TRP A 386 -16.19 6.52 6.30
C TRP A 386 -17.53 6.20 6.96
N TRP A 387 -17.44 5.99 8.26
CA TRP A 387 -18.56 5.84 9.17
C TRP A 387 -18.63 7.05 10.09
N LEU A 388 -19.80 7.24 10.69
CA LEU A 388 -20.03 8.22 11.75
C LEU A 388 -20.42 7.51 13.03
N GLY A 389 -19.76 7.85 14.13
CA GLY A 389 -20.07 7.35 15.47
C GLY A 389 -20.44 8.48 16.42
N VAL A 390 -21.28 8.17 17.40
CA VAL A 390 -21.57 9.07 18.52
C VAL A 390 -20.61 8.76 19.66
N SER A 391 -19.88 9.79 20.09
CA SER A 391 -18.91 9.70 21.18
C SER A 391 -19.59 9.33 22.49
N ARG A 392 -18.96 8.46 23.30
CA ARG A 392 -19.39 8.23 24.69
C ARG A 392 -19.26 9.49 25.56
N ALA A 393 -18.38 10.40 25.19
CA ALA A 393 -18.19 11.69 25.84
C ALA A 393 -19.09 12.80 25.25
N ALA A 394 -20.08 12.44 24.43
CA ALA A 394 -21.03 13.39 23.87
C ALA A 394 -21.75 14.14 25.00
N ALA A 395 -21.77 15.48 24.91
CA ALA A 395 -22.51 16.31 25.84
C ALA A 395 -24.02 16.29 25.54
N ASN A 396 -24.38 15.95 24.30
CA ASN A 396 -25.76 15.88 23.84
C ASN A 396 -26.01 14.63 22.96
N PRO A 397 -26.04 13.42 23.55
CA PRO A 397 -26.16 12.18 22.80
C PRO A 397 -27.46 12.07 22.01
N ALA A 398 -28.60 12.59 22.50
CA ALA A 398 -29.86 12.55 21.76
C ALA A 398 -29.82 13.42 20.48
N ALA A 399 -29.27 14.63 20.56
CA ALA A 399 -29.07 15.46 19.37
C ALA A 399 -28.05 14.82 18.41
N ALA A 400 -26.97 14.22 18.95
CA ALA A 400 -25.98 13.51 18.15
C ALA A 400 -26.60 12.34 17.37
N ILE A 401 -27.51 11.56 18.00
CA ILE A 401 -28.29 10.49 17.34
C ILE A 401 -29.14 11.05 16.18
N ARG A 402 -29.80 12.20 16.37
CA ARG A 402 -30.57 12.85 15.29
C ARG A 402 -29.67 13.27 14.13
N VAL A 403 -28.52 13.88 14.43
CA VAL A 403 -27.56 14.34 13.41
C VAL A 403 -26.94 13.17 12.67
N VAL A 404 -26.45 12.12 13.35
CA VAL A 404 -25.87 10.95 12.66
C VAL A 404 -26.91 10.27 11.76
N LYS A 405 -28.15 10.11 12.23
CA LYS A 405 -29.26 9.55 11.43
C LYS A 405 -29.48 10.34 10.14
N TYR A 406 -29.39 11.67 10.20
CA TYR A 406 -29.50 12.50 9.00
C TYR A 406 -28.28 12.37 8.09
N LEU A 407 -27.07 12.53 8.63
CA LEU A 407 -25.82 12.50 7.86
C LEU A 407 -25.54 11.14 7.20
N THR A 408 -26.18 10.06 7.69
CA THR A 408 -26.12 8.74 7.06
C THR A 408 -27.41 8.34 6.38
N SER A 409 -28.39 9.25 6.24
CA SER A 409 -29.68 8.93 5.61
C SER A 409 -29.58 8.76 4.09
N LEU A 410 -30.53 8.01 3.52
CA LEU A 410 -30.72 7.89 2.07
C LEU A 410 -30.76 9.25 1.37
N GLY A 411 -31.54 10.20 1.91
CA GLY A 411 -31.71 11.53 1.33
C GLY A 411 -30.43 12.35 1.37
N TYR A 412 -29.71 12.32 2.50
CA TYR A 412 -28.43 13.03 2.61
C TYR A 412 -27.37 12.42 1.71
N GLN A 413 -27.21 11.09 1.69
CA GLN A 413 -26.23 10.45 0.81
C GLN A 413 -26.52 10.69 -0.67
N ARG A 414 -27.80 10.67 -1.09
CA ARG A 414 -28.18 11.06 -2.46
C ARG A 414 -27.67 12.46 -2.82
N MET A 415 -27.93 13.44 -1.95
CA MET A 415 -27.49 14.82 -2.14
C MET A 415 -25.97 14.93 -2.12
N ASN A 416 -25.31 14.28 -1.15
CA ASN A 416 -23.86 14.28 -0.98
C ASN A 416 -23.17 13.76 -2.25
N THR A 417 -23.63 12.62 -2.78
CA THR A 417 -23.05 12.04 -4.00
C THR A 417 -23.20 12.96 -5.21
N ILE A 418 -24.38 13.54 -5.43
CA ILE A 418 -24.65 14.40 -6.60
C ILE A 418 -23.84 15.70 -6.54
N ASN A 419 -23.70 16.28 -5.35
CA ASN A 419 -22.92 17.49 -5.14
C ASN A 419 -21.41 17.22 -5.02
N GLY A 420 -20.96 16.00 -5.34
CA GLY A 420 -19.56 15.61 -5.43
C GLY A 420 -18.91 15.19 -4.11
N GLY A 421 -19.63 15.21 -2.98
CA GLY A 421 -19.15 14.83 -1.65
C GLY A 421 -17.88 15.57 -1.23
N ALA A 422 -17.28 15.20 -0.09
CA ALA A 422 -15.96 15.71 0.26
C ALA A 422 -14.91 15.10 -0.70
N ASN A 423 -15.00 13.78 -0.93
CA ASN A 423 -14.00 13.01 -1.67
C ASN A 423 -14.60 12.12 -2.79
N TRP A 424 -15.76 12.46 -3.36
CA TRP A 424 -16.45 11.68 -4.41
C TRP A 424 -16.60 10.17 -4.08
N MET A 425 -17.31 9.87 -3.01
CA MET A 425 -17.45 8.49 -2.48
C MET A 425 -18.82 7.88 -2.82
N ILE A 426 -18.88 6.54 -2.79
CA ILE A 426 -20.05 5.76 -3.19
C ILE A 426 -21.09 5.73 -2.06
N PRO A 427 -22.39 5.94 -2.33
CA PRO A 427 -23.42 5.81 -1.31
C PRO A 427 -23.56 4.36 -0.86
N THR A 428 -23.94 4.18 0.39
CA THR A 428 -24.01 2.86 1.04
C THR A 428 -25.40 2.22 0.99
N TYR A 429 -26.35 2.88 0.30
CA TYR A 429 -27.69 2.39 0.01
C TYR A 429 -27.76 1.77 -1.39
N PRO A 430 -28.04 0.46 -1.54
CA PRO A 430 -28.21 -0.17 -2.85
C PRO A 430 -29.30 0.49 -3.71
N SER A 431 -30.35 1.03 -3.09
CA SER A 431 -31.43 1.72 -3.81
C SER A 431 -30.96 2.95 -4.58
N LEU A 432 -29.92 3.66 -4.13
CA LEU A 432 -29.35 4.80 -4.85
C LEU A 432 -28.53 4.39 -6.09
N MET A 433 -28.18 3.10 -6.18
CA MET A 433 -27.36 2.54 -7.24
C MET A 433 -28.22 1.81 -8.28
N ASN A 434 -29.50 1.57 -8.00
CA ASN A 434 -30.46 0.83 -8.83
C ASN A 434 -31.09 1.66 -9.98
N GLY A 435 -30.56 2.84 -10.30
CA GLY A 435 -31.07 3.66 -11.39
C GLY A 435 -30.93 2.94 -12.73
N LYS A 436 -31.98 2.20 -13.14
CA LYS A 436 -32.04 1.54 -14.44
C LYS A 436 -31.90 2.57 -15.55
N ILE A 437 -30.70 2.72 -16.09
CA ILE A 437 -30.50 3.26 -17.42
C ILE A 437 -30.61 2.04 -18.34
N CYS A 438 -31.80 1.85 -18.92
CA CYS A 438 -32.00 0.83 -19.96
C CYS A 438 -31.22 1.27 -21.21
N GLY A 439 -29.95 0.86 -21.29
CA GLY A 439 -29.07 1.17 -22.42
C GLY A 439 -27.85 0.26 -22.38
N ARG A 440 -27.71 -0.52 -23.45
CA ARG A 440 -26.58 -1.37 -23.85
C ARG A 440 -25.22 -0.81 -23.38
N TRP A 441 -24.35 -1.66 -22.84
CA TRP A 441 -22.94 -1.39 -22.54
C TRP A 441 -22.31 -0.48 -23.60
N THR A 442 -22.07 0.78 -23.25
CA THR A 442 -21.37 1.72 -24.12
C THR A 442 -20.24 2.32 -23.31
N PHE A 443 -19.04 1.82 -23.61
CA PHE A 443 -17.77 2.52 -23.61
C PHE A 443 -17.82 3.95 -23.04
N VAL A 444 -17.07 4.16 -21.95
CA VAL A 444 -16.91 5.47 -21.28
C VAL A 444 -16.45 6.51 -22.28
N SER A 445 -17.42 7.26 -22.81
CA SER A 445 -17.25 8.50 -23.55
C SER A 445 -18.36 9.47 -23.12
N MET A 446 -18.40 9.76 -21.83
CA MET A 446 -19.17 10.89 -21.31
C MET A 446 -18.28 11.69 -20.38
N ILE A 447 -17.42 12.49 -21.00
CA ILE A 447 -17.04 13.79 -20.43
C ILE A 447 -18.32 14.63 -20.55
N ASP A 448 -18.93 14.99 -19.42
CA ASP A 448 -19.92 16.07 -19.37
C ASP A 448 -19.23 17.33 -18.85
N PRO A 449 -18.85 18.28 -19.72
CA PRO A 449 -18.25 19.54 -19.32
C PRO A 449 -19.24 20.51 -18.64
N GLN A 450 -20.54 20.23 -18.59
CA GLN A 450 -21.53 21.20 -18.10
C GLN A 450 -21.63 21.27 -16.57
N PHE A 451 -21.11 20.28 -15.84
CA PHE A 451 -21.24 20.23 -14.38
C PHE A 451 -20.23 21.11 -13.60
N LEU A 452 -19.29 21.75 -14.28
CA LEU A 452 -18.31 22.64 -13.64
C LEU A 452 -18.73 24.12 -13.61
N SER A 453 -19.95 24.47 -14.06
CA SER A 453 -20.31 25.89 -14.24
C SER A 453 -21.75 26.30 -13.89
N SER A 454 -22.51 25.55 -13.08
CA SER A 454 -23.89 25.98 -12.74
C SER A 454 -23.99 26.74 -11.40
N PRO A 455 -24.22 28.07 -11.43
CA PRO A 455 -24.64 28.85 -10.27
C PRO A 455 -26.17 28.94 -10.24
N ASN A 456 -26.91 27.84 -10.07
CA ASN A 456 -28.35 27.91 -9.79
C ASN A 456 -28.87 26.59 -9.19
N ILE A 457 -29.08 26.58 -7.87
CA ILE A 457 -29.83 25.52 -7.17
C ILE A 457 -31.32 25.85 -7.34
N THR A 458 -31.95 25.33 -8.38
CA THR A 458 -33.42 25.29 -8.49
C THR A 458 -33.98 24.04 -7.80
N SER A 459 -35.13 24.21 -7.16
CA SER A 459 -35.83 23.37 -6.18
C SER A 459 -36.30 21.97 -6.60
N THR A 460 -35.57 21.27 -7.46
CA THR A 460 -35.86 19.86 -7.79
C THR A 460 -35.11 18.96 -6.81
N ILE A 461 -35.85 18.14 -6.03
CA ILE A 461 -35.25 17.08 -5.22
C ILE A 461 -34.47 16.17 -6.18
N PRO A 462 -33.15 15.96 -5.97
CA PRO A 462 -32.37 15.13 -6.87
C PRO A 462 -32.90 13.70 -6.94
N SER A 463 -32.86 13.06 -8.10
CA SER A 463 -33.38 11.70 -8.33
C SER A 463 -32.29 10.62 -8.16
N ASP A 464 -32.66 9.35 -8.02
CA ASP A 464 -31.71 8.23 -8.00
C ASP A 464 -30.99 8.08 -9.36
N VAL A 465 -31.64 8.44 -10.46
CA VAL A 465 -31.01 8.51 -11.80
C VAL A 465 -29.89 9.54 -11.82
N SER A 466 -30.05 10.66 -11.11
CA SER A 466 -29.01 11.68 -10.99
C SER A 466 -27.78 11.13 -10.26
N VAL A 467 -27.96 10.28 -9.24
CA VAL A 467 -26.84 9.60 -8.56
C VAL A 467 -26.07 8.71 -9.54
N VAL A 468 -26.78 7.85 -10.29
CA VAL A 468 -26.17 6.96 -11.28
C VAL A 468 -25.47 7.73 -12.39
N ASN A 469 -26.04 8.85 -12.85
CA ASN A 469 -25.39 9.72 -13.84
C ASN A 469 -24.10 10.35 -13.28
N THR A 470 -24.11 10.80 -12.03
CA THR A 470 -22.91 11.37 -11.38
C THR A 470 -21.81 10.32 -11.21
N ILE A 471 -22.15 9.13 -10.71
CA ILE A 471 -21.20 8.03 -10.50
C ILE A 471 -20.74 7.43 -11.84
N GLY A 472 -21.63 7.38 -12.83
CA GLY A 472 -21.52 6.59 -14.06
C GLY A 472 -22.20 5.22 -13.89
N SER A 473 -23.00 4.80 -14.88
CA SER A 473 -23.75 3.53 -14.87
C SER A 473 -22.85 2.32 -14.65
N ASP A 474 -21.68 2.32 -15.29
CA ASP A 474 -20.76 1.18 -15.26
C ASP A 474 -20.20 1.01 -13.85
N VAL A 475 -19.74 2.10 -13.23
CA VAL A 475 -19.25 2.10 -11.85
C VAL A 475 -20.37 1.73 -10.88
N ALA A 476 -21.58 2.26 -11.07
CA ALA A 476 -22.72 1.94 -10.22
C ALA A 476 -23.11 0.47 -10.29
N ASN A 477 -23.03 -0.15 -11.48
CA ASN A 477 -23.22 -1.58 -11.66
C ASN A 477 -22.09 -2.38 -11.04
N LEU A 478 -20.82 -1.97 -11.23
CA LEU A 478 -19.66 -2.68 -10.68
C LEU A 478 -19.74 -2.81 -9.16
N VAL A 479 -19.88 -1.70 -8.44
CA VAL A 479 -19.84 -1.69 -6.97
C VAL A 479 -21.03 -2.40 -6.31
N GLN A 480 -22.12 -2.64 -7.05
CA GLN A 480 -23.23 -3.48 -6.58
C GLN A 480 -22.95 -4.98 -6.71
N ASN A 481 -22.04 -5.36 -7.62
CA ASN A 481 -21.78 -6.75 -7.97
C ASN A 481 -20.41 -7.25 -7.48
N VAL A 482 -19.58 -6.40 -6.87
CA VAL A 482 -18.33 -6.85 -6.25
C VAL A 482 -18.59 -7.70 -5.00
N ASN A 483 -17.70 -8.66 -4.72
CA ASN A 483 -17.70 -9.39 -3.46
C ASN A 483 -17.12 -8.52 -2.33
N ILE A 484 -17.98 -7.71 -1.71
CA ILE A 484 -17.62 -6.81 -0.61
C ILE A 484 -16.92 -7.59 0.52
N THR A 485 -15.71 -7.17 0.85
CA THR A 485 -14.86 -7.77 1.87
C THR A 485 -14.58 -6.77 2.99
N LEU A 486 -14.85 -7.15 4.23
CA LEU A 486 -14.49 -6.36 5.40
C LEU A 486 -13.06 -6.67 5.85
N ARG A 487 -12.33 -5.63 6.24
CA ARG A 487 -11.12 -5.76 7.06
C ARG A 487 -11.49 -6.33 8.43
N PRO A 488 -10.61 -7.08 9.11
CA PRO A 488 -10.85 -7.55 10.47
C PRO A 488 -10.80 -6.44 11.54
N ALA A 489 -10.84 -5.15 11.16
CA ALA A 489 -10.62 -4.01 12.06
C ALA A 489 -11.53 -4.05 13.30
N LEU A 490 -12.85 -4.17 13.11
CA LEU A 490 -13.80 -4.25 14.22
C LEU A 490 -13.65 -5.50 15.09
N ALA A 491 -13.20 -6.61 14.50
CA ALA A 491 -13.02 -7.86 15.22
C ALA A 491 -11.78 -7.86 16.10
N THR A 492 -10.75 -7.09 15.71
CA THR A 492 -9.48 -7.01 16.42
C THR A 492 -9.33 -5.77 17.29
N SER A 493 -10.35 -4.91 17.36
CA SER A 493 -10.35 -3.71 18.21
C SER A 493 -9.10 -2.82 17.95
N ASN A 494 -8.46 -2.34 19.01
CA ASN A 494 -7.19 -1.60 19.00
C ASN A 494 -5.98 -2.38 18.42
N LEU A 495 -6.09 -3.70 18.21
CA LEU A 495 -5.00 -4.51 17.66
C LEU A 495 -4.92 -4.49 16.13
N TYR A 496 -5.89 -3.87 15.44
CA TYR A 496 -5.91 -3.88 13.96
C TYR A 496 -4.65 -3.28 13.34
N ALA A 497 -4.14 -2.16 13.88
CA ALA A 497 -2.93 -1.54 13.35
C ALA A 497 -1.72 -2.48 13.43
N ALA A 498 -1.57 -3.22 14.54
CA ALA A 498 -0.53 -4.22 14.70
C ALA A 498 -0.74 -5.43 13.78
N LEU A 499 -1.98 -5.89 13.59
CA LEU A 499 -2.33 -6.97 12.65
C LEU A 499 -1.99 -6.56 11.22
N SER A 500 -2.41 -5.37 10.80
CA SER A 500 -2.15 -4.82 9.47
C SER A 500 -0.65 -4.67 9.22
N TYR A 501 0.11 -4.21 10.21
CA TYR A 501 1.57 -4.17 10.13
C TYR A 501 2.18 -5.56 9.92
N GLN A 502 1.75 -6.58 10.68
CA GLN A 502 2.24 -7.95 10.49
C GLN A 502 1.89 -8.52 9.11
N VAL A 503 0.66 -8.29 8.62
CA VAL A 503 0.23 -8.76 7.30
C VAL A 503 1.03 -8.08 6.19
N SER A 504 1.08 -6.74 6.19
CA SER A 504 1.77 -5.97 5.14
C SER A 504 3.27 -6.27 5.09
N THR A 505 3.96 -6.28 6.22
CA THR A 505 5.40 -6.61 6.27
C THR A 505 5.68 -8.03 5.80
N THR A 506 4.88 -9.02 6.22
CA THR A 506 5.06 -10.42 5.79
C THR A 506 4.86 -10.55 4.28
N VAL A 507 3.77 -9.99 3.74
CA VAL A 507 3.48 -10.05 2.30
C VAL A 507 4.55 -9.30 1.51
N ASN A 508 4.99 -8.14 1.98
CA ASN A 508 6.09 -7.39 1.35
C ASN A 508 7.38 -8.22 1.30
N SER A 509 7.74 -8.91 2.39
CA SER A 509 8.90 -9.82 2.39
C SER A 509 8.75 -11.00 1.42
N VAL A 510 7.53 -11.52 1.22
CA VAL A 510 7.24 -12.52 0.18
C VAL A 510 7.47 -11.92 -1.22
N LEU A 511 6.91 -10.74 -1.49
CA LEU A 511 7.03 -10.06 -2.78
C LEU A 511 8.49 -9.68 -3.12
N LEU A 512 9.28 -9.34 -2.09
CA LEU A 512 10.72 -9.08 -2.21
C LEU A 512 11.57 -10.36 -2.31
N GLY A 513 10.96 -11.54 -2.25
CA GLY A 513 11.66 -12.84 -2.29
C GLY A 513 12.57 -13.10 -1.08
N GLN A 514 12.31 -12.44 0.04
CA GLN A 514 13.13 -12.55 1.26
C GLN A 514 12.81 -13.83 2.06
N ILE A 515 11.59 -14.34 1.91
CA ILE A 515 11.05 -15.50 2.63
C ILE A 515 10.15 -16.31 1.69
N TRP A 516 10.13 -17.64 1.88
CA TRP A 516 9.24 -18.53 1.16
C TRP A 516 7.79 -18.34 1.58
N VAL A 517 6.84 -18.52 0.65
CA VAL A 517 5.41 -18.25 0.90
C VAL A 517 4.85 -19.09 2.04
N VAL A 518 5.15 -20.39 2.08
CA VAL A 518 4.63 -21.27 3.15
C VAL A 518 5.21 -20.89 4.51
N ASP A 519 6.50 -20.55 4.57
CA ASP A 519 7.18 -20.16 5.81
C ASP A 519 6.66 -18.80 6.32
N ALA A 520 6.43 -17.87 5.39
CA ALA A 520 5.84 -16.57 5.67
C ALA A 520 4.44 -16.70 6.26
N LEU A 521 3.58 -17.52 5.65
CA LEU A 521 2.22 -17.76 6.14
C LEU A 521 2.20 -18.45 7.50
N GLY A 522 3.09 -19.43 7.74
CA GLY A 522 3.23 -20.07 9.06
C GLY A 522 3.68 -19.09 10.15
N THR A 523 4.64 -18.22 9.81
CA THR A 523 5.12 -17.17 10.72
C THR A 523 4.03 -16.13 11.01
N LEU A 524 3.28 -15.73 9.98
CA LEU A 524 2.18 -14.78 10.11
C LEU A 524 1.05 -15.36 10.96
N ASP A 525 0.62 -16.60 10.72
CA ASP A 525 -0.42 -17.26 11.53
C ASP A 525 -0.03 -17.31 13.01
N THR A 526 1.21 -17.73 13.30
CA THR A 526 1.75 -17.75 14.67
C THR A 526 1.75 -16.35 15.30
N SER A 527 2.26 -15.35 14.57
CA SER A 527 2.37 -13.97 15.05
C SER A 527 0.99 -13.36 15.34
N LEU A 528 0.01 -13.61 14.47
CA LEU A 528 -1.36 -13.15 14.65
C LEU A 528 -2.06 -13.85 15.81
N ARG A 529 -1.83 -15.16 16.01
CA ARG A 529 -2.37 -15.88 17.17
C ARG A 529 -1.84 -15.32 18.47
N VAL A 530 -0.54 -15.06 18.54
CA VAL A 530 0.09 -14.43 19.72
C VAL A 530 -0.50 -13.04 19.95
N LEU A 531 -0.60 -12.22 18.90
CA LEU A 531 -1.17 -10.88 18.96
C LEU A 531 -2.62 -10.90 19.50
N LEU A 532 -3.43 -11.85 19.04
CA LEU A 532 -4.84 -11.98 19.40
C LEU A 532 -5.08 -12.86 20.65
N GLY A 533 -4.03 -13.31 21.34
CA GLY A 533 -4.13 -14.17 22.53
C GLY A 533 -4.75 -15.55 22.26
N GLN A 534 -4.68 -16.05 21.02
CA GLN A 534 -5.24 -17.33 20.61
C GLN A 534 -4.27 -18.50 20.89
N SER A 535 -4.81 -19.69 21.13
CA SER A 535 -4.00 -20.89 21.37
C SER A 535 -3.17 -21.28 20.13
N LEU A 536 -1.89 -21.57 20.36
CA LEU A 536 -0.99 -22.16 19.36
C LEU A 536 -1.22 -23.66 19.18
N LEU A 537 -1.89 -24.33 20.12
CA LEU A 537 -2.20 -25.77 20.01
C LEU A 537 -3.20 -26.09 18.89
N ASN A 538 -3.98 -25.08 18.49
CA ASN A 538 -4.94 -25.16 17.38
C ASN A 538 -4.43 -24.48 16.11
N ALA A 539 -3.16 -24.07 16.07
CA ALA A 539 -2.57 -23.57 14.84
C ALA A 539 -2.59 -24.70 13.80
N PRO A 540 -3.07 -24.46 12.56
CA PRO A 540 -2.86 -25.43 11.51
C PRO A 540 -1.36 -25.68 11.45
N ASN A 541 -0.93 -26.93 11.64
CA ASN A 541 0.47 -27.27 11.42
C ASN A 541 0.84 -26.77 10.03
N ILE A 542 2.03 -26.19 9.85
CA ILE A 542 2.58 -25.83 8.53
C ILE A 542 2.49 -27.04 7.57
N THR A 543 2.43 -28.27 8.10
CA THR A 543 2.17 -29.52 7.36
C THR A 543 0.82 -29.58 6.63
N ASN A 544 -0.13 -28.67 6.92
CA ASN A 544 -1.43 -28.56 6.25
C ASN A 544 -1.40 -27.60 5.05
N ILE A 545 -0.31 -26.85 4.87
CA ILE A 545 -0.02 -26.13 3.64
C ILE A 545 0.82 -27.06 2.76
N ASP A 546 0.50 -27.14 1.47
CA ASP A 546 1.32 -27.90 0.52
C ASP A 546 2.74 -27.33 0.45
N SER A 547 3.69 -28.02 1.07
CA SER A 547 5.10 -27.60 1.16
C SER A 547 5.83 -27.66 -0.18
N SER A 548 5.26 -28.34 -1.19
CA SER A 548 5.82 -28.34 -2.56
C SER A 548 5.78 -26.94 -3.19
N LEU A 549 4.90 -26.05 -2.70
CA LEU A 549 4.84 -24.65 -3.14
C LEU A 549 6.13 -23.88 -2.84
N ASN A 550 6.92 -24.29 -1.84
CA ASN A 550 8.25 -23.70 -1.62
C ASN A 550 9.27 -24.16 -2.68
N ASN A 551 9.13 -25.37 -3.23
CA ASN A 551 10.07 -25.91 -4.21
C ASN A 551 9.84 -25.43 -5.65
N GLY A 552 8.67 -24.88 -5.96
CA GLY A 552 8.31 -24.35 -7.29
C GLY A 552 8.54 -22.85 -7.46
N THR A 553 8.83 -22.12 -6.37
CA THR A 553 9.02 -20.68 -6.40
C THR A 553 10.47 -20.25 -6.51
N THR A 554 10.74 -19.12 -7.17
CA THR A 554 12.05 -18.46 -7.19
C THR A 554 12.26 -17.51 -6.00
N THR A 555 11.51 -17.68 -4.91
CA THR A 555 11.43 -16.70 -3.82
C THR A 555 11.75 -17.32 -2.46
N GLY A 556 13.02 -17.60 -2.25
CA GLY A 556 13.65 -17.63 -0.94
C GLY A 556 15.15 -17.45 -1.11
N ARG A 557 15.80 -16.81 -0.13
CA ARG A 557 17.20 -16.38 -0.21
C ARG A 557 18.10 -17.40 -0.88
N GLY A 558 18.66 -16.95 -1.99
CA GLY A 558 19.45 -17.76 -2.90
C GLY A 558 18.88 -17.55 -4.30
N HIS A 559 19.30 -16.47 -4.96
CA HIS A 559 19.58 -16.62 -6.37
C HIS A 559 20.54 -17.82 -6.46
N ALA A 560 20.00 -19.02 -6.72
CA ALA A 560 20.75 -20.00 -7.47
C ALA A 560 21.09 -19.22 -8.74
N SER A 561 22.29 -18.66 -8.76
CA SER A 561 22.84 -17.97 -9.92
C SER A 561 22.49 -18.86 -11.09
N PRO A 562 21.69 -18.38 -12.06
CA PRO A 562 21.28 -19.20 -13.17
C PRO A 562 22.50 -19.92 -13.70
N SER A 563 22.39 -21.20 -14.07
CA SER A 563 23.57 -21.96 -14.54
C SER A 563 24.36 -21.18 -15.60
N TRP A 564 23.68 -20.40 -16.43
CA TRP A 564 24.26 -19.47 -17.39
C TRP A 564 25.13 -18.36 -16.77
N LEU A 565 24.76 -17.79 -15.61
CA LEU A 565 25.53 -16.76 -14.91
C LEU A 565 26.82 -17.35 -14.31
N LYS A 566 26.78 -18.60 -13.82
CA LYS A 566 27.99 -19.33 -13.37
C LYS A 566 28.92 -19.63 -14.55
N THR A 567 28.37 -20.00 -15.71
CA THR A 567 29.14 -20.19 -16.94
C THR A 567 29.75 -18.88 -17.44
N GLN A 568 29.03 -17.76 -17.35
CA GLN A 568 29.55 -16.45 -17.75
C GLN A 568 30.60 -15.91 -16.78
N LEU A 569 30.41 -16.05 -15.46
CA LEU A 569 31.42 -15.69 -14.47
C LEU A 569 32.65 -16.59 -14.57
N GLY A 570 32.48 -17.89 -14.80
CA GLY A 570 33.58 -18.82 -15.08
C GLY A 570 34.34 -18.45 -16.35
N GLY A 571 33.62 -18.08 -17.42
CA GLY A 571 34.22 -17.58 -18.66
C GLY A 571 35.00 -16.26 -18.45
N LEU A 572 34.43 -15.32 -17.70
CA LEU A 572 35.08 -14.05 -17.36
C LEU A 572 36.37 -14.28 -16.56
N LEU A 573 36.32 -15.14 -15.54
CA LEU A 573 37.49 -15.50 -14.72
C LEU A 573 38.57 -16.20 -15.55
N LEU A 574 38.20 -17.07 -16.50
CA LEU A 574 39.13 -17.71 -17.41
C LEU A 574 39.83 -16.69 -18.32
N VAL A 575 39.09 -15.73 -18.88
CA VAL A 575 39.65 -14.66 -19.72
C VAL A 575 40.62 -13.79 -18.92
N VAL A 576 40.26 -13.41 -17.69
CA VAL A 576 41.14 -12.65 -16.79
C VAL A 576 42.40 -13.46 -16.46
N ALA A 577 42.28 -14.74 -16.12
CA ALA A 577 43.42 -15.60 -15.81
C ALA A 577 44.37 -15.77 -17.01
N LEU A 578 43.84 -15.99 -18.21
CA LEU A 578 44.63 -16.09 -19.44
C LEU A 578 45.32 -14.77 -19.80
N THR A 579 44.65 -13.65 -19.57
CA THR A 579 45.22 -12.31 -19.81
C THR A 579 46.36 -12.03 -18.83
N CYS A 580 46.18 -12.33 -17.55
CA CYS A 580 47.23 -12.21 -16.52
C CYS A 580 48.42 -13.14 -16.81
N ALA A 581 48.17 -14.38 -17.23
CA ALA A 581 49.22 -15.32 -17.63
C ALA A 581 49.99 -14.83 -18.88
N GLY A 582 49.29 -14.29 -19.88
CA GLY A 582 49.89 -13.67 -21.05
C GLY A 582 50.77 -12.47 -20.70
N ALA A 583 50.29 -11.59 -19.83
CA ALA A 583 51.05 -10.44 -19.33
C ALA A 583 52.30 -10.88 -18.54
N ALA A 584 52.18 -11.91 -17.70
CA ALA A 584 53.31 -12.47 -16.95
C ALA A 584 54.36 -13.10 -17.87
N LEU A 585 53.94 -13.86 -18.89
CA LEU A 585 54.82 -14.44 -19.90
C LEU A 585 55.50 -13.36 -20.75
N TYR A 586 54.77 -12.31 -21.13
CA TYR A 586 55.32 -11.17 -21.84
C TYR A 586 56.36 -10.42 -21.00
N LYS A 587 56.06 -10.15 -19.73
CA LYS A 587 56.99 -9.53 -18.77
C LYS A 587 58.24 -10.38 -18.59
N ARG A 588 58.10 -11.71 -18.49
CA ARG A 588 59.22 -12.66 -18.41
C ARG A 588 60.08 -12.65 -19.67
N LYS A 589 59.46 -12.62 -20.86
CA LYS A 589 60.17 -12.50 -22.15
C LYS A 589 60.95 -11.19 -22.24
N MET A 590 60.35 -10.07 -21.82
CA MET A 590 61.01 -8.76 -21.79
C MET A 590 62.18 -8.72 -20.81
N MET A 591 62.07 -9.33 -19.63
CA MET A 591 63.19 -9.45 -18.69
C MET A 591 64.33 -10.30 -19.26
N LEU A 592 64.02 -11.41 -19.93
CA LEU A 592 65.03 -12.25 -20.59
C LEU A 592 65.72 -11.53 -21.75
N GLN A 593 64.99 -10.72 -22.52
CA GLN A 593 65.56 -9.88 -23.58
C GLN A 593 66.43 -8.75 -23.03
N ARG A 594 66.07 -8.15 -21.89
CA ARG A 594 66.91 -7.17 -21.18
C ARG A 594 68.18 -7.80 -20.63
N LYS A 595 68.11 -9.01 -20.08
CA LYS A 595 69.28 -9.76 -19.58
C LYS A 595 70.25 -10.14 -20.71
N ARG A 596 69.72 -10.57 -21.87
CA ARG A 596 70.55 -10.78 -23.09
C ARG A 596 71.19 -9.50 -23.63
N LYS A 597 70.58 -8.33 -23.40
CA LYS A 597 71.17 -7.03 -23.77
C LYS A 597 72.22 -6.55 -22.75
N SER A 598 72.10 -6.87 -21.46
CA SER A 598 73.15 -6.54 -20.48
C SER A 598 74.36 -7.44 -20.58
N ASP A 599 74.16 -8.73 -20.91
CA ASP A 599 75.27 -9.69 -21.08
C ASP A 599 76.04 -9.46 -22.41
N GLY A 600 75.48 -8.66 -23.33
CA GLY A 600 76.13 -8.24 -24.58
C GLY A 600 76.83 -6.88 -24.54
N PHE A 601 76.95 -6.26 -23.35
CA PHE A 601 77.51 -4.90 -23.20
C PHE A 601 78.83 -4.86 -22.40
N THR A 602 79.47 -6.02 -22.17
CA THR A 602 80.81 -6.13 -21.54
C THR A 602 81.94 -6.30 -22.55
N GLU A 603 81.73 -5.93 -23.80
CA GLU A 603 82.80 -5.86 -24.79
C GLU A 603 82.47 -4.70 -25.73
N LEU A 604 83.07 -3.53 -25.47
CA LEU A 604 83.55 -2.52 -26.43
C LEU A 604 83.55 -1.11 -25.83
N LYS A 605 84.79 -0.68 -25.54
CA LYS A 605 85.42 0.63 -25.84
C LYS A 605 85.39 1.76 -24.81
N GLU A 606 86.58 1.94 -24.25
CA GLU A 606 87.33 3.17 -24.00
C GLU A 606 87.12 4.31 -25.03
N GLU A 607 87.17 5.55 -24.49
CA GLU A 607 87.70 6.82 -25.03
C GLU A 607 87.08 7.41 -26.34
N THR A 608 86.81 8.71 -26.53
CA THR A 608 87.15 9.98 -25.86
C THR A 608 86.26 11.13 -26.43
N GLU A 609 86.03 12.17 -25.62
CA GLU A 609 85.84 13.62 -25.91
C GLU A 609 84.71 14.17 -26.84
N GLY A 610 83.93 15.14 -26.31
CA GLY A 610 82.88 15.93 -27.00
C GLY A 610 83.36 17.33 -27.47
N PRO A 611 82.54 18.41 -27.44
CA PRO A 611 81.10 18.55 -27.68
C PRO A 611 80.78 19.65 -28.75
N LYS A 612 79.58 19.63 -29.36
CA LYS A 612 78.71 20.82 -29.63
C LYS A 612 77.51 20.50 -30.53
N ASN A 613 76.32 20.77 -29.97
CA ASN A 613 75.08 21.32 -30.53
C ASN A 613 74.75 21.10 -32.03
N VAL A 614 73.67 20.36 -32.30
CA VAL A 614 72.49 20.79 -33.11
C VAL A 614 71.26 19.97 -32.65
N GLU A 615 70.15 20.66 -32.44
CA GLU A 615 68.81 20.18 -32.05
C GLU A 615 68.16 19.20 -33.05
N VAL A 616 67.25 18.32 -32.58
CA VAL A 616 65.79 18.48 -32.73
C VAL A 616 65.05 17.16 -32.33
N ALA A 617 64.01 17.33 -31.50
CA ALA A 617 62.83 16.47 -31.27
C ALA A 617 62.94 15.18 -30.43
N GLY A 618 62.14 15.14 -29.35
CA GLY A 618 61.53 13.90 -28.86
C GLY A 618 61.42 13.75 -27.34
N ILE A 619 60.25 14.06 -26.78
CA ILE A 619 59.63 13.42 -25.60
C ILE A 619 60.29 13.63 -24.23
N VAL A 620 59.87 14.68 -23.50
CA VAL A 620 59.67 14.78 -22.03
C VAL A 620 58.70 16.00 -21.89
N GLU A 621 57.58 16.03 -21.18
CA GLU A 621 57.41 15.81 -19.74
C GLU A 621 55.90 15.74 -19.42
N MET A 622 55.46 14.64 -18.81
CA MET A 622 54.32 14.65 -17.90
C MET A 622 54.75 15.38 -16.62
N VAL A 623 53.77 15.93 -15.91
CA VAL A 623 53.89 16.65 -14.63
C VAL A 623 54.08 18.16 -14.78
N ASN A 624 53.01 18.85 -15.18
CA ASN A 624 52.41 19.90 -14.36
C ASN A 624 51.06 20.33 -14.94
N VAL A 625 50.17 20.78 -14.05
CA VAL A 625 48.83 21.33 -14.30
C VAL A 625 47.69 20.30 -14.28
N GLU A 626 47.49 19.69 -13.12
CA GLU A 626 46.15 19.70 -12.51
C GLU A 626 45.71 21.16 -12.29
N ARG A 627 44.42 21.43 -12.50
CA ARG A 627 43.75 22.74 -12.60
C ARG A 627 43.94 23.44 -13.94
N THR A 628 43.08 23.11 -14.89
CA THR A 628 41.94 23.96 -15.31
C THR A 628 41.42 23.40 -16.63
N GLN A 629 40.30 22.67 -16.59
CA GLN A 629 39.25 22.62 -17.63
C GLN A 629 38.23 21.52 -17.29
N LYS A 630 37.40 21.82 -16.28
CA LYS A 630 35.96 21.56 -16.41
C LYS A 630 35.44 22.49 -17.53
N GLN A 631 34.44 22.02 -18.28
CA GLN A 631 33.91 22.55 -19.55
C GLN A 631 34.68 21.94 -20.73
N THR A 632 34.17 20.91 -21.42
CA THR A 632 32.97 21.01 -22.24
C THR A 632 32.47 19.60 -22.61
N LEU A 633 31.30 19.22 -22.09
CA LEU A 633 30.26 18.41 -22.76
C LEU A 633 29.14 18.17 -21.73
N VAL A 634 28.13 19.05 -21.82
CA VAL A 634 26.74 18.77 -21.45
C VAL A 634 26.14 17.94 -22.58
#